data_AF-A0A2A5D9T9-F1
#
_entry.id   AF-A0A2A5D9T9-F1
#
_cell.length_a   1.000
_cell.length_b   1.000
_cell.length_c   1.000
_cell.angle_alpha   90.00
_cell.angle_beta   90.00
_cell.angle_gamma   90.00
#
_symmetry.space_group_name_H-M   'P 1'
#
loop_
_entity.id
_entity.type
_entity.pdbx_description
1 polymer ?
#
loop_
_entity_poly.entity_id
_entity_poly.type
_entity_poly.pdbx_seq_one_letter_code
_entity_poly.pdbx_strand_id
1 'polypeptide(L)'
;MKNYLARFLLGYLVFFGSLVHAAEKEIKVFIVGNSLIKAAEGKTRFFLKDVLIKISEGSGVKISVSHQYASNTDLARHWKKGAEKKIQKGNFDWVILQEYSDKPLKDFQGTLNSVMKYKELADKKGAKTLLFLPAGHAPGKKVEHPLRVEDLKTALDKICVKTGATLIPVGLAWQKVLKKNKNINLYNKDGFHPGLPNGIYLNACVLYGAISGKSPVGLGKAGFEGLNDKTVKLLQEMAWETVRKNFNYSQKENEKKDTQVKTENKKSKTPPPTQAEKNNSPQAEKKENISPKSEKKVSTPRKDFSIKFTQAPKASKKGSSYELIFAVGESVDVEVTVLNNKGLIVRHLGAGLLGENSPFPFQKGLSQKITWDGKNDFKTAAEGKPFKFQVSLGQKARLHKIIGFSGKSLARLSGFFCGPDGTFYSMQQGDWVGHRHSWNLLAYDKDLNYKHQVYPGPAGLSKEKREGWPWMKLQDGSELPIVHNVLSRSLYPASTFLFRNFPVVTKTGKIILLGGGKAGSRVNRPDVRGGRRLMTLGTDASVPKNFIGKIVAPSNYGGFGHLTLSPDEKFLYLSGLFLWDKKSKEKIQVGKNGHCNVVWKISLENRNEKPVIFVGKLFEAGNGKDRLNDPQGLSVDKAGNLYVADYANNRIAIFKEDGSYLDEISVNSPDQVKVSKSGAIYVMHVIRKTKIQNTHWYTESRWRFAGVTKYKNLESKTIEAEYKINSGRKAHGGGAFMNLDDSRDKPRIYVGGLAWRNSSIHLLAEKDGKLQLAEKIMGGSNVKREPLGDVGFSGDIAYVAGKLYSSGPSSWGYKGNRWTTFDALTGKFEGLMKLTKGKGIEIFKNMGELVGGKDGLLYLQSSCQDNVVIRVDKSGKGVPFETNGKFAIEGFPYGHARQTGLFVDRFGKIFVPTGVASRKIDPMSLKIVSPSGKILNEKAVEIQGARCAGVAVDNEKNIYLGAQVVSANALLPNWVKGRLPKKGITEECIKTYRMAGSIFKFPPKGGGIFRDANGKYVGIPVRKPVNVTLKNVLWTKRLGLISTHYVGCSCETTRFSNDAFGRIYVPDTLRFSVVVLDTAGNIIERIGSYGNMDSRGQGTLGPEIAFAWPLSAVCGEGKVFVSDLLNNRLVGVRFEHAVVKECIIP
;
A
#
# COMPACT_ATOMS: atom_id res chain seq x y z
N MET A 1 -66.29 -36.05 -65.96
CA MET A 1 -65.24 -36.46 -64.98
C MET A 1 -63.96 -35.75 -65.41
N LYS A 2 -63.38 -34.84 -64.63
CA LYS A 2 -62.55 -35.09 -63.41
C LYS A 2 -61.41 -36.08 -63.67
N ASN A 3 -60.18 -35.56 -63.59
CA ASN A 3 -58.92 -36.24 -63.26
C ASN A 3 -58.44 -37.38 -64.17
N TYR A 4 -57.89 -37.00 -65.33
CA TYR A 4 -56.91 -37.77 -66.11
C TYR A 4 -55.88 -36.76 -66.66
N LEU A 5 -54.58 -37.03 -66.76
CA LEU A 5 -53.79 -38.22 -66.43
C LEU A 5 -52.39 -37.76 -65.96
N ALA A 6 -51.80 -38.42 -64.98
CA ALA A 6 -50.40 -38.18 -64.62
C ALA A 6 -49.45 -38.82 -65.65
N ARG A 7 -48.31 -38.17 -65.98
CA ARG A 7 -46.96 -38.78 -65.94
C ARG A 7 -45.84 -37.94 -66.58
N PHE A 8 -44.63 -38.27 -66.12
CA PHE A 8 -43.31 -38.11 -66.75
C PHE A 8 -42.51 -36.80 -66.64
N LEU A 9 -41.23 -37.01 -66.36
CA LEU A 9 -40.10 -36.09 -66.40
C LEU A 9 -39.70 -35.74 -67.85
N LEU A 10 -38.79 -34.75 -67.94
CA LEU A 10 -37.59 -34.68 -68.81
C LEU A 10 -37.64 -33.68 -70.00
N GLY A 11 -36.50 -33.04 -70.29
CA GLY A 11 -36.21 -32.37 -71.57
C GLY A 11 -36.73 -30.92 -71.70
N TYR A 12 -36.01 -29.85 -71.38
CA TYR A 12 -34.83 -29.27 -72.07
C TYR A 12 -35.07 -28.79 -73.53
N LEU A 13 -35.36 -27.49 -73.68
CA LEU A 13 -35.02 -26.59 -74.81
C LEU A 13 -34.96 -25.16 -74.18
N VAL A 14 -33.89 -24.36 -74.15
CA VAL A 14 -32.93 -23.88 -75.19
C VAL A 14 -33.68 -23.01 -76.22
N PHE A 15 -33.38 -21.72 -76.45
CA PHE A 15 -32.24 -20.85 -76.06
C PHE A 15 -32.61 -19.34 -76.20
N PHE A 16 -32.07 -18.47 -75.33
CA PHE A 16 -31.90 -16.99 -75.45
C PHE A 16 -33.14 -16.06 -75.65
N GLY A 17 -33.16 -14.82 -75.13
CA GLY A 17 -32.06 -14.06 -74.50
C GLY A 17 -32.46 -12.99 -73.47
N SER A 18 -31.64 -12.93 -72.41
CA SER A 18 -31.17 -11.73 -71.69
C SER A 18 -32.13 -10.61 -71.25
N LEU A 19 -32.42 -10.58 -69.94
CA LEU A 19 -31.92 -9.52 -69.06
C LEU A 19 -32.00 -9.96 -67.57
N VAL A 20 -30.91 -10.55 -67.07
CA VAL A 20 -30.82 -10.93 -65.65
C VAL A 20 -30.51 -9.70 -64.80
N HIS A 21 -31.53 -9.14 -64.15
CA HIS A 21 -31.31 -8.31 -62.97
C HIS A 21 -30.77 -9.19 -61.83
N ALA A 22 -29.46 -9.13 -61.59
CA ALA A 22 -28.87 -9.73 -60.41
C ALA A 22 -29.42 -9.00 -59.16
N ALA A 23 -30.27 -9.67 -58.40
CA ALA A 23 -30.86 -9.10 -57.19
C ALA A 23 -29.75 -8.62 -56.23
N GLU A 24 -29.77 -7.34 -55.84
CA GLU A 24 -28.73 -6.77 -54.97
C GLU A 24 -28.64 -7.55 -53.65
N LYS A 25 -27.49 -8.16 -53.41
CA LYS A 25 -27.24 -8.92 -52.18
C LYS A 25 -27.23 -7.97 -50.97
N GLU A 26 -28.28 -8.05 -50.17
CA GLU A 26 -28.42 -7.32 -48.92
C GLU A 26 -27.28 -7.63 -47.92
N ILE A 27 -26.63 -6.59 -47.40
CA ILE A 27 -25.59 -6.69 -46.37
C ILE A 27 -26.22 -6.58 -44.98
N LYS A 28 -26.11 -7.63 -44.17
CA LYS A 28 -26.74 -7.73 -42.85
C LYS A 28 -25.74 -7.49 -41.73
N VAL A 29 -25.97 -6.45 -40.92
CA VAL A 29 -25.03 -5.98 -39.90
C VAL A 29 -25.64 -6.06 -38.49
N PHE A 30 -24.84 -6.50 -37.52
CA PHE A 30 -25.16 -6.39 -36.10
C PHE A 30 -24.11 -5.58 -35.34
N ILE A 31 -24.51 -4.44 -34.76
CA ILE A 31 -23.62 -3.56 -33.99
C ILE A 31 -23.84 -3.76 -32.48
N VAL A 32 -22.78 -4.13 -31.76
CA VAL A 32 -22.76 -4.20 -30.30
C VAL A 32 -21.98 -3.01 -29.75
N GLY A 33 -22.62 -2.11 -29.01
CA GLY A 33 -21.96 -0.89 -28.54
C GLY A 33 -22.73 -0.04 -27.54
N ASN A 34 -22.04 0.98 -27.04
CA ASN A 34 -22.51 1.91 -26.02
C ASN A 34 -22.71 3.33 -26.60
N SER A 35 -22.50 4.38 -25.82
CA SER A 35 -22.79 5.76 -26.24
C SER A 35 -21.92 6.27 -27.40
N LEU A 36 -20.83 5.59 -27.77
CA LEU A 36 -19.99 5.99 -28.92
C LEU A 36 -20.59 5.60 -30.30
N ILE A 37 -21.61 4.75 -30.35
CA ILE A 37 -22.38 4.46 -31.59
C ILE A 37 -23.65 5.32 -31.71
N LYS A 38 -23.67 6.49 -31.05
CA LYS A 38 -24.81 7.41 -31.01
C LYS A 38 -24.32 8.86 -30.87
N ALA A 39 -24.99 9.80 -31.55
CA ALA A 39 -24.90 11.22 -31.26
C ALA A 39 -26.22 11.73 -30.65
N ALA A 40 -26.14 12.77 -29.82
CA ALA A 40 -27.33 13.35 -29.19
C ALA A 40 -27.11 14.82 -28.83
N GLU A 41 -28.12 15.63 -29.07
CA GLU A 41 -28.19 17.04 -28.67
C GLU A 41 -29.60 17.34 -28.16
N GLY A 42 -29.71 17.88 -26.94
CA GLY A 42 -30.98 18.02 -26.24
C GLY A 42 -31.74 16.70 -26.11
N LYS A 43 -33.00 16.68 -26.55
CA LYS A 43 -33.84 15.47 -26.61
C LYS A 43 -33.54 14.59 -27.83
N THR A 44 -32.96 15.16 -28.90
CA THR A 44 -32.74 14.50 -30.19
C THR A 44 -31.58 13.50 -30.13
N ARG A 45 -31.75 12.32 -30.75
CA ARG A 45 -30.81 11.20 -30.70
C ARG A 45 -30.74 10.49 -32.05
N PHE A 46 -29.54 10.38 -32.61
CA PHE A 46 -29.28 9.63 -33.83
C PHE A 46 -28.34 8.46 -33.50
N PHE A 47 -28.76 7.23 -33.81
CA PHE A 47 -27.88 6.07 -33.71
C PHE A 47 -27.15 5.83 -35.02
N LEU A 48 -25.94 5.28 -34.91
CA LEU A 48 -25.11 4.93 -36.06
C LEU A 48 -25.80 3.97 -37.03
N LYS A 49 -26.71 3.11 -36.55
CA LYS A 49 -27.51 2.22 -37.41
C LYS A 49 -28.42 2.98 -38.38
N ASP A 50 -29.08 4.04 -37.90
CA ASP A 50 -30.09 4.77 -38.66
C ASP A 50 -29.43 5.68 -39.69
N VAL A 51 -28.32 6.31 -39.31
CA VAL A 51 -27.49 7.11 -40.23
C VAL A 51 -26.85 6.22 -41.30
N LEU A 52 -26.38 5.02 -40.95
CA LEU A 52 -25.77 4.07 -41.89
C LEU A 52 -26.79 3.55 -42.93
N ILE A 53 -28.03 3.26 -42.52
CA ILE A 53 -29.11 2.90 -43.45
C ILE A 53 -29.39 4.08 -44.38
N LYS A 54 -29.60 5.29 -43.84
CA LYS A 54 -29.94 6.48 -44.62
C LYS A 54 -28.86 6.96 -45.60
N ILE A 55 -27.57 6.73 -45.35
CA ILE A 55 -26.54 7.00 -46.38
C ILE A 55 -26.52 5.94 -47.50
N SER A 56 -27.04 4.74 -47.25
CA SER A 56 -27.10 3.67 -48.26
C SER A 56 -28.33 3.75 -49.17
N GLU A 57 -29.34 4.53 -48.80
CA GLU A 57 -30.48 4.87 -49.66
C GLU A 57 -29.99 5.52 -50.97
N GLY A 58 -30.41 5.00 -52.12
CA GLY A 58 -29.96 5.44 -53.45
C GLY A 58 -28.54 5.01 -53.87
N SER A 59 -27.80 4.24 -53.06
CA SER A 59 -26.39 3.88 -53.33
C SER A 59 -26.16 2.62 -54.19
N GLY A 60 -27.23 1.90 -54.55
CA GLY A 60 -27.13 0.54 -55.09
C GLY A 60 -26.44 -0.44 -54.14
N VAL A 61 -26.65 -0.27 -52.83
CA VAL A 61 -26.24 -1.20 -51.77
C VAL A 61 -27.33 -1.26 -50.72
N LYS A 62 -28.11 -2.34 -50.71
CA LYS A 62 -29.07 -2.60 -49.65
C LYS A 62 -28.35 -3.03 -48.35
N ILE A 63 -28.48 -2.26 -47.28
CA ILE A 63 -27.89 -2.56 -45.97
C ILE A 63 -28.99 -2.62 -44.90
N SER A 64 -29.08 -3.71 -44.13
CA SER A 64 -29.92 -3.77 -42.93
C SER A 64 -29.06 -3.87 -41.66
N VAL A 65 -29.37 -3.02 -40.69
CA VAL A 65 -28.54 -2.84 -39.49
C VAL A 65 -29.39 -3.04 -38.23
N SER A 66 -29.07 -4.09 -37.48
CA SER A 66 -29.58 -4.30 -36.13
C SER A 66 -28.53 -3.94 -35.09
N HIS A 67 -28.93 -3.66 -33.84
CA HIS A 67 -27.96 -3.34 -32.79
C HIS A 67 -28.35 -3.85 -31.39
N GLN A 68 -27.34 -3.91 -30.51
CA GLN A 68 -27.50 -4.05 -29.07
C GLN A 68 -26.87 -2.83 -28.38
N TYR A 69 -27.68 -1.80 -28.18
CA TYR A 69 -27.26 -0.56 -27.52
C TYR A 69 -27.42 -0.63 -25.99
N ALA A 70 -26.42 -0.15 -25.25
CA ALA A 70 -26.59 0.21 -23.85
C ALA A 70 -25.51 1.21 -23.39
N SER A 71 -25.92 2.37 -22.86
CA SER A 71 -24.99 3.34 -22.23
C SER A 71 -24.12 2.68 -21.15
N ASN A 72 -22.88 3.16 -21.01
CA ASN A 72 -21.92 2.72 -20.00
C ASN A 72 -21.73 1.18 -19.87
N THR A 73 -21.85 0.47 -20.98
CA THR A 73 -21.79 -0.99 -21.07
C THR A 73 -20.56 -1.42 -21.88
N ASP A 74 -19.90 -2.51 -21.46
CA ASP A 74 -18.74 -3.13 -22.10
C ASP A 74 -19.16 -4.44 -22.79
N LEU A 75 -18.32 -4.99 -23.68
CA LEU A 75 -18.66 -6.19 -24.46
C LEU A 75 -19.09 -7.37 -23.57
N ALA A 76 -18.40 -7.59 -22.45
CA ALA A 76 -18.74 -8.63 -21.48
C ALA A 76 -20.13 -8.46 -20.85
N ARG A 77 -20.62 -7.23 -20.64
CA ARG A 77 -22.01 -6.97 -20.20
C ARG A 77 -23.00 -7.04 -21.37
N HIS A 78 -22.63 -6.63 -22.58
CA HIS A 78 -23.49 -6.81 -23.75
C HIS A 78 -23.80 -8.28 -24.01
N TRP A 79 -22.79 -9.15 -23.84
CA TRP A 79 -22.92 -10.61 -23.92
C TRP A 79 -24.03 -11.10 -22.99
N LYS A 80 -23.91 -10.80 -21.69
CA LYS A 80 -24.92 -11.13 -20.65
C LYS A 80 -26.30 -10.52 -20.89
N LYS A 81 -26.39 -9.38 -21.58
CA LYS A 81 -27.65 -8.74 -22.00
C LYS A 81 -28.27 -9.39 -23.26
N GLY A 82 -27.81 -10.58 -23.65
CA GLY A 82 -28.39 -11.35 -24.77
C GLY A 82 -27.85 -10.99 -26.15
N ALA A 83 -26.72 -10.27 -26.26
CA ALA A 83 -26.07 -10.06 -27.55
C ALA A 83 -25.62 -11.39 -28.20
N GLU A 84 -25.19 -12.36 -27.38
CA GLU A 84 -24.89 -13.73 -27.84
C GLU A 84 -26.11 -14.36 -28.54
N LYS A 85 -27.29 -14.25 -27.91
CA LYS A 85 -28.56 -14.83 -28.41
C LYS A 85 -29.00 -14.18 -29.71
N LYS A 86 -28.74 -12.87 -29.89
CA LYS A 86 -29.00 -12.16 -31.15
C LYS A 86 -28.11 -12.65 -32.28
N ILE A 87 -26.82 -12.91 -32.04
CA ILE A 87 -25.91 -13.50 -33.06
C ILE A 87 -26.26 -14.96 -33.33
N GLN A 88 -26.64 -15.74 -32.30
CA GLN A 88 -27.07 -17.14 -32.45
C GLN A 88 -28.31 -17.30 -33.33
N LYS A 89 -29.26 -16.37 -33.24
CA LYS A 89 -30.53 -16.39 -33.99
C LYS A 89 -30.50 -15.60 -35.31
N GLY A 90 -29.63 -14.60 -35.43
CA GLY A 90 -29.54 -13.75 -36.61
C GLY A 90 -28.65 -14.35 -37.70
N ASN A 91 -28.93 -13.96 -38.95
CA ASN A 91 -28.06 -14.20 -40.10
C ASN A 91 -27.42 -12.86 -40.49
N PHE A 92 -26.13 -12.69 -40.21
CA PHE A 92 -25.40 -11.43 -40.38
C PHE A 92 -24.12 -11.68 -41.19
N ASP A 93 -23.81 -10.82 -42.15
CA ASP A 93 -22.50 -10.82 -42.82
C ASP A 93 -21.41 -10.20 -41.91
N TRP A 94 -21.80 -9.23 -41.06
CA TRP A 94 -20.87 -8.47 -40.22
C TRP A 94 -21.36 -8.31 -38.77
N VAL A 95 -20.48 -8.64 -37.81
CA VAL A 95 -20.65 -8.32 -36.39
C VAL A 95 -19.65 -7.24 -35.99
N ILE A 96 -20.14 -6.05 -35.67
CA ILE A 96 -19.32 -4.89 -35.29
C ILE A 96 -19.31 -4.76 -33.77
N LEU A 97 -18.12 -4.81 -33.17
CA LEU A 97 -17.90 -4.74 -31.73
C LEU A 97 -17.29 -3.39 -31.33
N GLN A 98 -17.98 -2.65 -30.47
CA GLN A 98 -17.46 -1.43 -29.86
C GLN A 98 -17.33 -1.60 -28.34
N GLU A 99 -16.08 -1.70 -27.87
CA GLU A 99 -15.76 -1.87 -26.46
C GLU A 99 -15.86 -0.55 -25.67
N TYR A 100 -16.06 -0.65 -24.35
CA TYR A 100 -15.99 0.49 -23.44
C TYR A 100 -14.66 1.25 -23.60
N SER A 101 -14.75 2.58 -23.67
CA SER A 101 -13.77 3.43 -24.37
C SER A 101 -12.33 3.37 -23.88
N ASP A 102 -12.11 3.16 -22.58
CA ASP A 102 -10.78 3.07 -21.96
C ASP A 102 -10.36 1.63 -21.62
N LYS A 103 -11.27 0.67 -21.80
CA LYS A 103 -11.08 -0.71 -21.34
C LYS A 103 -10.01 -1.48 -22.12
N PRO A 104 -9.80 -1.31 -23.45
CA PRO A 104 -8.65 -1.92 -24.14
C PRO A 104 -7.30 -1.55 -23.51
N LEU A 105 -7.20 -0.38 -22.86
CA LEU A 105 -5.99 0.08 -22.16
C LEU A 105 -5.95 -0.36 -20.69
N LYS A 106 -7.10 -0.41 -20.01
CA LYS A 106 -7.19 -0.72 -18.56
C LYS A 106 -7.35 -2.20 -18.23
N ASP A 107 -7.92 -2.99 -19.14
CA ASP A 107 -8.24 -4.42 -19.00
C ASP A 107 -8.11 -5.11 -20.37
N PHE A 108 -6.91 -5.04 -20.95
CA PHE A 108 -6.58 -5.63 -22.25
C PHE A 108 -7.03 -7.10 -22.35
N GLN A 109 -6.77 -7.92 -21.33
CA GLN A 109 -7.15 -9.33 -21.32
C GLN A 109 -8.67 -9.52 -21.23
N GLY A 110 -9.37 -8.70 -20.44
CA GLY A 110 -10.83 -8.73 -20.37
C GLY A 110 -11.51 -8.35 -21.69
N THR A 111 -10.95 -7.39 -22.43
CA THR A 111 -11.40 -7.07 -23.79
C THR A 111 -11.04 -8.17 -24.78
N LEU A 112 -9.80 -8.68 -24.79
CA LEU A 112 -9.37 -9.80 -25.63
C LEU A 112 -10.28 -11.02 -25.46
N ASN A 113 -10.55 -11.44 -24.22
CA ASN A 113 -11.45 -12.54 -23.90
C ASN A 113 -12.90 -12.29 -24.35
N SER A 114 -13.34 -11.03 -24.35
CA SER A 114 -14.68 -10.67 -24.85
C SER A 114 -14.74 -10.75 -26.38
N VAL A 115 -13.75 -10.18 -27.07
CA VAL A 115 -13.68 -10.19 -28.54
C VAL A 115 -13.51 -11.62 -29.07
N MET A 116 -12.69 -12.47 -28.43
CA MET A 116 -12.58 -13.89 -28.80
C MET A 116 -13.94 -14.60 -28.77
N LYS A 117 -14.74 -14.42 -27.71
CA LYS A 117 -16.07 -15.04 -27.60
C LYS A 117 -17.04 -14.56 -28.68
N TYR A 118 -17.05 -13.26 -28.96
CA TYR A 118 -17.87 -12.71 -30.03
C TYR A 118 -17.42 -13.19 -31.42
N LYS A 119 -16.11 -13.26 -31.67
CA LYS A 119 -15.58 -13.75 -32.95
C LYS A 119 -15.85 -15.24 -33.15
N GLU A 120 -15.57 -16.08 -32.16
CA GLU A 120 -15.86 -17.52 -32.24
C GLU A 120 -17.35 -17.78 -32.57
N LEU A 121 -18.26 -17.02 -31.97
CA LEU A 121 -19.69 -17.12 -32.23
C LEU A 121 -20.09 -16.55 -33.61
N ALA A 122 -19.47 -15.47 -34.06
CA ALA A 122 -19.71 -14.88 -35.38
C ALA A 122 -19.20 -15.80 -36.50
N ASP A 123 -17.99 -16.34 -36.35
CA ASP A 123 -17.37 -17.28 -37.30
C ASP A 123 -18.23 -18.55 -37.44
N LYS A 124 -18.75 -19.09 -36.33
CA LYS A 124 -19.73 -20.20 -36.29
C LYS A 124 -21.06 -19.90 -37.02
N LYS A 125 -21.31 -18.64 -37.41
CA LYS A 125 -22.46 -18.19 -38.18
C LYS A 125 -22.10 -17.61 -39.55
N GLY A 126 -20.84 -17.77 -39.99
CA GLY A 126 -20.33 -17.20 -41.25
C GLY A 126 -20.14 -15.68 -41.24
N ALA A 127 -20.33 -15.03 -40.08
CA ALA A 127 -20.28 -13.58 -39.93
C ALA A 127 -18.85 -13.10 -39.64
N LYS A 128 -18.37 -12.09 -40.38
CA LYS A 128 -17.05 -11.49 -40.14
C LYS A 128 -17.10 -10.53 -38.96
N THR A 129 -16.08 -10.59 -38.09
CA THR A 129 -16.01 -9.73 -36.90
C THR A 129 -15.15 -8.49 -37.14
N LEU A 130 -15.73 -7.31 -36.89
CA LEU A 130 -15.06 -6.02 -36.98
C LEU A 130 -14.96 -5.36 -35.60
N LEU A 131 -13.82 -4.74 -35.29
CA LEU A 131 -13.55 -4.08 -34.02
C LEU A 131 -13.46 -2.57 -34.22
N PHE A 132 -14.32 -1.81 -33.55
CA PHE A 132 -14.47 -0.36 -33.75
C PHE A 132 -13.38 0.42 -32.99
N LEU A 133 -12.52 1.16 -33.70
CA LEU A 133 -11.56 2.12 -33.11
C LEU A 133 -12.24 3.48 -32.86
N PRO A 134 -12.53 3.89 -31.62
CA PRO A 134 -13.16 5.19 -31.36
C PRO A 134 -12.17 6.35 -31.48
N ALA A 135 -12.71 7.57 -31.64
CA ALA A 135 -11.93 8.81 -31.83
C ALA A 135 -11.20 9.33 -30.58
N GLY A 136 -11.46 8.76 -29.40
CA GLY A 136 -10.83 9.22 -28.15
C GLY A 136 -11.45 10.52 -27.63
N HIS A 137 -10.63 11.35 -26.98
CA HIS A 137 -11.04 12.70 -26.56
C HIS A 137 -10.60 13.76 -27.57
N ALA A 138 -11.36 14.85 -27.64
CA ALA A 138 -11.04 16.00 -28.48
C ALA A 138 -9.61 16.52 -28.22
N PRO A 139 -8.85 16.88 -29.27
CA PRO A 139 -7.54 17.51 -29.12
C PRO A 139 -7.61 18.72 -28.17
N GLY A 140 -6.71 18.78 -27.19
CA GLY A 140 -6.68 19.85 -26.18
C GLY A 140 -7.69 19.71 -25.03
N LYS A 141 -8.56 18.68 -24.99
CA LYS A 141 -9.48 18.46 -23.85
C LYS A 141 -8.69 18.20 -22.57
N LYS A 142 -8.81 19.10 -21.59
CA LYS A 142 -8.14 19.03 -20.28
C LYS A 142 -8.73 17.93 -19.39
N VAL A 143 -8.35 16.68 -19.64
CA VAL A 143 -8.63 15.52 -18.77
C VAL A 143 -7.33 14.86 -18.31
N GLU A 144 -7.33 14.27 -17.11
CA GLU A 144 -6.12 13.76 -16.42
C GLU A 144 -5.39 12.63 -17.17
N HIS A 145 -6.07 12.00 -18.12
CA HIS A 145 -5.59 11.02 -19.09
C HIS A 145 -6.49 11.08 -20.33
N PRO A 146 -6.16 11.86 -21.37
CA PRO A 146 -6.94 11.85 -22.61
C PRO A 146 -6.77 10.49 -23.29
N LEU A 147 -7.88 9.89 -23.70
CA LEU A 147 -7.83 8.72 -24.57
C LEU A 147 -7.39 9.19 -25.96
N ARG A 148 -6.17 8.81 -26.37
CA ARG A 148 -5.62 9.12 -27.70
C ARG A 148 -5.92 7.96 -28.66
N VAL A 149 -6.12 8.29 -29.94
CA VAL A 149 -6.44 7.29 -30.98
C VAL A 149 -5.28 6.31 -31.15
N GLU A 150 -4.04 6.76 -31.02
CA GLU A 150 -2.82 5.96 -31.17
C GLU A 150 -2.68 4.89 -30.09
N ASP A 151 -2.96 5.25 -28.82
CA ASP A 151 -2.94 4.31 -27.69
C ASP A 151 -4.02 3.24 -27.90
N LEU A 152 -5.24 3.67 -28.22
CA LEU A 152 -6.39 2.79 -28.48
C LEU A 152 -6.15 1.88 -29.68
N LYS A 153 -5.59 2.40 -30.77
CA LYS A 153 -5.20 1.63 -31.95
C LYS A 153 -4.16 0.58 -31.58
N THR A 154 -3.11 0.94 -30.85
CA THR A 154 -2.06 0.01 -30.42
C THR A 154 -2.60 -1.16 -29.58
N ALA A 155 -3.60 -0.90 -28.73
CA ALA A 155 -4.26 -1.95 -27.96
C ALA A 155 -5.21 -2.80 -28.83
N LEU A 156 -6.03 -2.17 -29.67
CA LEU A 156 -7.01 -2.87 -30.49
C LEU A 156 -6.35 -3.67 -31.64
N ASP A 157 -5.27 -3.16 -32.26
CA ASP A 157 -4.42 -3.90 -33.22
C ASP A 157 -3.93 -5.22 -32.60
N LYS A 158 -3.40 -5.17 -31.37
CA LYS A 158 -2.92 -6.38 -30.65
C LYS A 158 -4.04 -7.37 -30.33
N ILE A 159 -5.29 -6.90 -30.20
CA ILE A 159 -6.47 -7.76 -30.07
C ILE A 159 -6.85 -8.34 -31.43
N CYS A 160 -6.87 -7.53 -32.49
CA CYS A 160 -7.10 -7.98 -33.86
C CYS A 160 -6.11 -9.07 -34.29
N VAL A 161 -4.80 -8.89 -34.07
CA VAL A 161 -3.77 -9.91 -34.34
C VAL A 161 -4.00 -11.21 -33.54
N LYS A 162 -4.46 -11.10 -32.29
CA LYS A 162 -4.69 -12.28 -31.42
C LYS A 162 -6.02 -12.98 -31.65
N THR A 163 -6.98 -12.35 -32.32
CA THR A 163 -8.32 -12.89 -32.54
C THR A 163 -8.60 -13.21 -34.01
N GLY A 164 -7.97 -12.52 -34.96
CA GLY A 164 -8.34 -12.52 -36.37
C GLY A 164 -9.56 -11.63 -36.69
N ALA A 165 -9.94 -10.70 -35.81
CA ALA A 165 -10.92 -9.65 -36.12
C ALA A 165 -10.24 -8.48 -36.86
N THR A 166 -10.98 -7.77 -37.72
CA THR A 166 -10.43 -6.63 -38.49
C THR A 166 -10.78 -5.29 -37.81
N LEU A 167 -9.84 -4.35 -37.75
CA LEU A 167 -10.04 -3.04 -37.13
C LEU A 167 -10.77 -2.06 -38.07
N ILE A 168 -11.87 -1.45 -37.64
CA ILE A 168 -12.51 -0.32 -38.36
C ILE A 168 -11.84 0.99 -37.92
N PRO A 169 -11.20 1.76 -38.82
CA PRO A 169 -10.32 2.88 -38.50
C PRO A 169 -11.06 4.21 -38.23
N VAL A 170 -12.22 4.19 -37.56
CA VAL A 170 -13.06 5.39 -37.35
C VAL A 170 -12.29 6.54 -36.71
N GLY A 171 -11.56 6.29 -35.62
CA GLY A 171 -10.74 7.31 -34.97
C GLY A 171 -9.64 7.92 -35.85
N LEU A 172 -9.10 7.18 -36.82
CA LEU A 172 -8.11 7.70 -37.77
C LEU A 172 -8.74 8.65 -38.79
N ALA A 173 -9.98 8.37 -39.22
CA ALA A 173 -10.71 9.25 -40.14
C ALA A 173 -10.99 10.61 -39.46
N TRP A 174 -11.33 10.61 -38.16
CA TRP A 174 -11.49 11.83 -37.38
C TRP A 174 -10.19 12.64 -37.30
N GLN A 175 -9.04 11.99 -37.07
CA GLN A 175 -7.75 12.66 -37.05
C GLN A 175 -7.40 13.27 -38.42
N LYS A 176 -7.71 12.58 -39.53
CA LYS A 176 -7.55 13.15 -40.88
C LYS A 176 -8.39 14.40 -41.08
N VAL A 177 -9.68 14.35 -40.76
CA VAL A 177 -10.59 15.50 -40.91
C VAL A 177 -10.09 16.68 -40.08
N LEU A 178 -9.77 16.48 -38.80
CA LEU A 178 -9.28 17.57 -37.93
C LEU A 178 -7.89 18.08 -38.34
N LYS A 179 -7.07 17.28 -39.04
CA LYS A 179 -5.81 17.75 -39.65
C LYS A 179 -6.06 18.60 -40.90
N LYS A 180 -7.04 18.24 -41.75
CA LYS A 180 -7.37 18.94 -43.01
C LYS A 180 -8.24 20.18 -42.78
N ASN A 181 -9.12 20.19 -41.78
CA ASN A 181 -9.89 21.34 -41.33
C ASN A 181 -10.24 21.24 -39.82
N LYS A 182 -9.60 22.08 -39.00
CA LYS A 182 -9.79 22.11 -37.54
C LYS A 182 -11.13 22.68 -37.08
N ASN A 183 -11.83 23.42 -37.96
CA ASN A 183 -13.07 24.13 -37.61
C ASN A 183 -14.32 23.24 -37.75
N ILE A 184 -14.18 22.03 -38.31
CA ILE A 184 -15.28 21.06 -38.38
C ILE A 184 -15.47 20.43 -37.01
N ASN A 185 -16.54 20.81 -36.32
CA ASN A 185 -16.88 20.18 -35.05
C ASN A 185 -17.36 18.73 -35.25
N LEU A 186 -16.52 17.76 -34.87
CA LEU A 186 -16.85 16.33 -34.83
C LEU A 186 -17.34 15.86 -33.45
N TYR A 187 -17.14 16.65 -32.39
CA TYR A 187 -17.42 16.26 -31.01
C TYR A 187 -18.70 16.90 -30.49
N ASN A 188 -19.34 16.24 -29.53
CA ASN A 188 -20.34 16.86 -28.67
C ASN A 188 -19.64 17.83 -27.68
N LYS A 189 -20.41 18.67 -26.98
CA LYS A 189 -19.91 19.65 -25.97
C LYS A 189 -19.05 19.00 -24.87
N ASP A 190 -19.23 17.71 -24.60
CA ASP A 190 -18.38 16.95 -23.69
C ASP A 190 -16.95 16.72 -24.20
N GLY A 191 -16.68 16.89 -25.50
CA GLY A 191 -15.37 16.66 -26.11
C GLY A 191 -14.97 15.18 -26.18
N PHE A 192 -15.95 14.26 -26.21
CA PHE A 192 -15.72 12.82 -26.17
C PHE A 192 -16.72 12.00 -27.00
N HIS A 193 -18.00 12.35 -27.03
CA HIS A 193 -18.99 11.66 -27.87
C HIS A 193 -19.08 12.27 -29.29
N PRO A 194 -19.58 11.51 -30.30
CA PRO A 194 -19.94 12.05 -31.61
C PRO A 194 -20.90 13.24 -31.52
N GLY A 195 -20.50 14.34 -32.15
CA GLY A 195 -21.32 15.53 -32.35
C GLY A 195 -22.27 15.38 -33.54
N LEU A 196 -23.36 16.13 -33.51
CA LEU A 196 -24.27 16.28 -34.65
C LEU A 196 -23.85 17.47 -35.52
N PRO A 197 -24.08 17.41 -36.85
CA PRO A 197 -24.30 16.20 -37.65
C PRO A 197 -22.97 15.47 -37.96
N ASN A 198 -21.84 16.19 -38.00
CA ASN A 198 -20.60 15.74 -38.65
C ASN A 198 -19.99 14.46 -38.07
N GLY A 199 -19.94 14.33 -36.74
CA GLY A 199 -19.22 13.23 -36.07
C GLY A 199 -19.89 11.86 -36.29
N ILE A 200 -21.22 11.81 -36.22
CA ILE A 200 -21.95 10.56 -36.48
C ILE A 200 -22.04 10.23 -37.97
N TYR A 201 -22.10 11.26 -38.84
CA TYR A 201 -22.07 11.09 -40.29
C TYR A 201 -20.73 10.52 -40.78
N LEU A 202 -19.61 11.03 -40.25
CA LEU A 202 -18.26 10.50 -40.54
C LEU A 202 -18.12 9.04 -40.09
N ASN A 203 -18.65 8.69 -38.92
CA ASN A 203 -18.68 7.29 -38.44
C ASN A 203 -19.44 6.39 -39.43
N ALA A 204 -20.60 6.84 -39.93
CA ALA A 204 -21.40 6.09 -40.88
C ALA A 204 -20.67 5.89 -42.22
N CYS A 205 -20.04 6.94 -42.76
CA CYS A 205 -19.26 6.86 -44.01
C CYS A 205 -18.10 5.85 -43.91
N VAL A 206 -17.38 5.81 -42.79
CA VAL A 206 -16.31 4.83 -42.56
C VAL A 206 -16.88 3.41 -42.44
N LEU A 207 -18.02 3.23 -41.77
CA LEU A 207 -18.66 1.92 -41.68
C LEU A 207 -19.15 1.44 -43.05
N TYR A 208 -19.84 2.29 -43.82
CA TYR A 208 -20.31 1.98 -45.17
C TYR A 208 -19.17 1.45 -46.03
N GLY A 209 -18.09 2.23 -46.17
CA GLY A 209 -16.96 1.81 -47.01
C GLY A 209 -16.30 0.51 -46.53
N ALA A 210 -16.26 0.26 -45.22
CA ALA A 210 -15.65 -0.94 -44.66
C ALA A 210 -16.50 -2.21 -44.85
N ILE A 211 -17.83 -2.10 -44.89
CA ILE A 211 -18.73 -3.26 -45.04
C ILE A 211 -19.17 -3.51 -46.48
N SER A 212 -19.31 -2.46 -47.30
CA SER A 212 -19.73 -2.56 -48.71
C SER A 212 -18.56 -2.66 -49.68
N GLY A 213 -17.38 -2.17 -49.31
CA GLY A 213 -16.24 -1.99 -50.21
C GLY A 213 -16.46 -0.92 -51.29
N LYS A 214 -17.55 -0.14 -51.23
CA LYS A 214 -17.83 0.98 -52.15
C LYS A 214 -17.45 2.33 -51.50
N SER A 215 -17.14 3.31 -52.33
CA SER A 215 -16.90 4.69 -51.87
C SER A 215 -18.16 5.33 -51.27
N PRO A 216 -18.08 5.99 -50.10
CA PRO A 216 -19.13 6.87 -49.60
C PRO A 216 -19.18 8.25 -50.29
N VAL A 217 -18.27 8.57 -51.21
CA VAL A 217 -18.27 9.85 -51.93
C VAL A 217 -19.46 9.93 -52.88
N GLY A 218 -20.26 10.99 -52.75
CA GLY A 218 -21.49 11.20 -53.52
C GLY A 218 -22.77 10.69 -52.84
N LEU A 219 -22.68 10.06 -51.66
CA LEU A 219 -23.86 9.63 -50.91
C LEU A 219 -24.64 10.81 -50.31
N GLY A 220 -25.93 10.58 -50.02
CA GLY A 220 -26.82 11.58 -49.42
C GLY A 220 -26.44 12.01 -48.00
N LYS A 221 -27.03 13.11 -47.54
CA LYS A 221 -26.79 13.73 -46.23
C LYS A 221 -27.47 13.01 -45.03
N ALA A 222 -28.01 11.81 -45.23
CA ALA A 222 -28.71 11.01 -44.21
C ALA A 222 -29.91 11.72 -43.51
N GLY A 223 -30.52 12.72 -44.14
CA GLY A 223 -31.54 13.56 -43.51
C GLY A 223 -31.00 14.65 -42.58
N PHE A 224 -29.71 15.00 -42.65
CA PHE A 224 -29.15 16.20 -42.03
C PHE A 224 -29.15 17.36 -43.04
N GLU A 225 -30.26 18.07 -43.16
CA GLU A 225 -30.45 19.16 -44.15
C GLU A 225 -29.42 20.29 -43.99
N GLY A 226 -29.03 20.61 -42.75
CA GLY A 226 -27.99 21.61 -42.44
C GLY A 226 -26.54 21.17 -42.67
N LEU A 227 -26.26 20.01 -43.27
CA LEU A 227 -24.89 19.61 -43.63
C LEU A 227 -24.40 20.37 -44.87
N ASN A 228 -23.41 21.24 -44.70
CA ASN A 228 -22.73 21.95 -45.79
C ASN A 228 -22.05 20.97 -46.79
N ASP A 229 -22.30 21.13 -48.09
CA ASP A 229 -21.82 20.19 -49.13
C ASP A 229 -20.30 20.07 -49.22
N LYS A 230 -19.55 21.16 -49.00
CA LYS A 230 -18.07 21.11 -48.93
C LYS A 230 -17.61 20.29 -47.73
N THR A 231 -18.33 20.35 -46.60
CA THR A 231 -18.09 19.50 -45.42
C THR A 231 -18.46 18.05 -45.71
N VAL A 232 -19.62 17.78 -46.32
CA VAL A 232 -20.07 16.41 -46.67
C VAL A 232 -19.05 15.71 -47.55
N LYS A 233 -18.66 16.35 -48.67
CA LYS A 233 -17.66 15.83 -49.60
C LYS A 233 -16.34 15.52 -48.88
N LEU A 234 -15.86 16.44 -48.03
CA LEU A 234 -14.65 16.24 -47.25
C LEU A 234 -14.76 15.06 -46.25
N LEU A 235 -15.89 14.91 -45.55
CA LEU A 235 -16.09 13.79 -44.61
C LEU A 235 -16.11 12.44 -45.36
N GLN A 236 -16.76 12.39 -46.53
CA GLN A 236 -16.81 11.20 -47.39
C GLN A 236 -15.43 10.84 -47.96
N GLU A 237 -14.68 11.82 -48.50
CA GLU A 237 -13.31 11.63 -48.98
C GLU A 237 -12.38 11.09 -47.88
N MET A 238 -12.38 11.74 -46.71
CA MET A 238 -11.52 11.34 -45.59
C MET A 238 -11.90 9.97 -45.03
N ALA A 239 -13.20 9.62 -45.02
CA ALA A 239 -13.64 8.27 -44.71
C ALA A 239 -13.12 7.26 -45.73
N TRP A 240 -13.32 7.51 -47.03
CA TRP A 240 -12.95 6.59 -48.10
C TRP A 240 -11.45 6.32 -48.15
N GLU A 241 -10.62 7.37 -48.16
CA GLU A 241 -9.17 7.21 -48.15
C GLU A 241 -8.69 6.41 -46.92
N THR A 242 -9.35 6.59 -45.77
CA THR A 242 -8.97 5.91 -44.52
C THR A 242 -9.38 4.44 -44.55
N VAL A 243 -10.52 4.10 -45.12
CA VAL A 243 -10.93 2.71 -45.33
C VAL A 243 -10.02 2.04 -46.38
N ARG A 244 -9.89 2.63 -47.57
CA ARG A 244 -9.11 2.07 -48.70
C ARG A 244 -7.68 1.72 -48.30
N LYS A 245 -7.02 2.58 -47.51
CA LYS A 245 -5.65 2.35 -47.00
C LYS A 245 -5.55 1.23 -45.95
N ASN A 246 -6.62 0.93 -45.21
CA ASN A 246 -6.59 -0.06 -44.11
C ASN A 246 -7.22 -1.41 -44.47
N PHE A 247 -7.92 -1.53 -45.60
CA PHE A 247 -8.65 -2.74 -46.03
C PHE A 247 -8.15 -3.33 -47.36
N ASN A 248 -7.02 -2.85 -47.91
CA ASN A 248 -6.39 -3.36 -49.15
C ASN A 248 -7.30 -3.40 -50.40
N TYR A 249 -8.32 -2.54 -50.48
CA TYR A 249 -9.17 -2.42 -51.67
C TYR A 249 -8.42 -1.98 -52.94
N SER A 250 -7.19 -1.48 -52.81
CA SER A 250 -6.34 -1.00 -53.90
C SER A 250 -5.83 -2.07 -54.88
N GLN A 251 -5.99 -3.37 -54.62
CA GLN A 251 -5.60 -4.40 -55.60
C GLN A 251 -6.68 -4.67 -56.66
N LYS A 252 -7.98 -4.52 -56.34
CA LYS A 252 -9.06 -4.80 -57.30
C LYS A 252 -9.38 -3.67 -58.29
N GLU A 253 -8.92 -2.45 -58.01
CA GLU A 253 -9.03 -1.33 -58.98
C GLU A 253 -7.89 -1.35 -60.02
N ASN A 254 -6.71 -1.90 -59.68
CA ASN A 254 -5.58 -2.00 -60.60
C ASN A 254 -5.66 -3.22 -61.54
N GLU A 255 -6.34 -4.30 -61.13
CA GLU A 255 -6.64 -5.46 -61.99
C GLU A 255 -7.53 -5.12 -63.22
N LYS A 256 -8.07 -3.91 -63.32
CA LYS A 256 -8.73 -3.38 -64.53
C LYS A 256 -7.88 -2.45 -65.39
N LYS A 257 -6.65 -2.11 -64.98
CA LYS A 257 -5.69 -1.31 -65.78
C LYS A 257 -4.48 -2.10 -66.26
N ASP A 258 -4.04 -3.12 -65.51
CA ASP A 258 -2.86 -3.92 -65.88
C ASP A 258 -3.12 -5.00 -66.95
N THR A 259 -4.32 -5.04 -67.56
CA THR A 259 -4.56 -5.78 -68.81
C THR A 259 -3.97 -5.08 -70.04
N GLN A 260 -3.45 -3.85 -69.90
CA GLN A 260 -2.93 -3.06 -71.03
C GLN A 260 -1.42 -2.74 -70.96
N VAL A 261 -0.72 -3.09 -69.88
CA VAL A 261 0.75 -2.88 -69.74
C VAL A 261 1.44 -4.15 -69.22
N LYS A 262 1.12 -5.27 -69.86
CA LYS A 262 1.88 -6.54 -69.76
C LYS A 262 2.55 -6.96 -71.07
N THR A 263 2.84 -5.99 -71.91
CA THR A 263 4.17 -5.81 -72.51
C THR A 263 4.86 -4.75 -71.63
N GLU A 264 5.98 -4.99 -70.93
CA GLU A 264 7.02 -6.01 -71.14
C GLU A 264 7.63 -6.53 -69.82
N ASN A 265 8.44 -7.59 -69.94
CA ASN A 265 9.55 -7.95 -69.05
C ASN A 265 9.26 -8.39 -67.61
N LYS A 266 8.85 -9.66 -67.53
CA LYS A 266 9.42 -10.65 -66.61
C LYS A 266 10.94 -10.41 -66.39
N LYS A 267 11.43 -10.56 -65.15
CA LYS A 267 12.06 -11.83 -64.74
C LYS A 267 12.25 -11.97 -63.22
N SER A 268 11.85 -13.14 -62.76
CA SER A 268 12.05 -13.80 -61.48
C SER A 268 13.52 -14.26 -61.29
N LYS A 269 14.06 -14.70 -60.14
CA LYS A 269 13.65 -14.78 -58.72
C LYS A 269 14.82 -15.41 -57.91
N THR A 270 14.70 -15.43 -56.57
CA THR A 270 15.18 -16.50 -55.64
C THR A 270 16.71 -16.59 -55.36
N PRO A 271 17.18 -17.30 -54.30
CA PRO A 271 17.39 -16.72 -52.96
C PRO A 271 18.79 -17.08 -52.38
N PRO A 272 19.15 -16.78 -51.11
CA PRO A 272 19.07 -17.80 -50.03
C PRO A 272 18.90 -17.20 -48.59
N PRO A 273 19.00 -17.99 -47.47
CA PRO A 273 18.66 -17.53 -46.11
C PRO A 273 19.82 -17.52 -45.06
N THR A 274 19.45 -17.18 -43.81
CA THR A 274 20.04 -17.55 -42.49
C THR A 274 21.33 -16.92 -41.90
N GLN A 275 21.21 -16.63 -40.59
CA GLN A 275 22.18 -16.72 -39.46
C GLN A 275 23.40 -15.78 -39.27
N ALA A 276 23.48 -15.32 -38.00
CA ALA A 276 24.64 -15.26 -37.07
C ALA A 276 25.90 -14.39 -37.28
N GLU A 277 26.19 -13.62 -36.22
CA GLU A 277 27.49 -13.33 -35.57
C GLU A 277 28.57 -12.37 -36.14
N LYS A 278 29.20 -11.67 -35.16
CA LYS A 278 30.56 -11.08 -35.07
C LYS A 278 30.89 -9.70 -35.67
N ASN A 279 31.23 -8.80 -34.71
CA ASN A 279 32.42 -7.92 -34.63
C ASN A 279 32.86 -7.09 -35.85
N ASN A 280 32.85 -5.75 -35.71
CA ASN A 280 34.07 -5.01 -35.34
C ASN A 280 33.84 -3.49 -35.07
N SER A 281 34.41 -3.04 -33.94
CA SER A 281 35.18 -1.84 -33.60
C SER A 281 35.00 -0.44 -34.28
N PRO A 282 35.42 0.67 -33.62
CA PRO A 282 34.84 2.00 -33.86
C PRO A 282 35.84 3.10 -34.29
N GLN A 283 35.30 4.13 -34.95
CA GLN A 283 35.84 5.51 -35.07
C GLN A 283 34.63 6.48 -35.10
N ALA A 284 34.67 7.74 -34.71
CA ALA A 284 35.52 8.55 -33.84
C ALA A 284 34.83 9.94 -33.79
N GLU A 285 34.46 10.41 -32.58
CA GLU A 285 34.32 11.82 -32.19
C GLU A 285 33.22 12.70 -32.89
N LYS A 286 32.51 13.61 -32.22
CA LYS A 286 32.96 14.62 -31.25
C LYS A 286 32.27 14.55 -29.89
N LYS A 287 33.04 14.87 -28.83
CA LYS A 287 32.55 15.11 -27.46
C LYS A 287 32.40 16.62 -27.25
N GLU A 288 31.25 17.07 -26.75
CA GLU A 288 31.18 18.29 -25.94
C GLU A 288 31.07 17.92 -24.46
N ASN A 289 31.96 18.49 -23.66
CA ASN A 289 32.21 18.08 -22.28
C ASN A 289 31.41 18.97 -21.31
N ILE A 290 30.29 18.48 -20.78
CA ILE A 290 29.67 19.04 -19.57
C ILE A 290 29.50 17.93 -18.53
N SER A 291 30.48 17.81 -17.64
CA SER A 291 30.49 16.79 -16.58
C SER A 291 29.47 17.09 -15.47
N PRO A 292 28.60 16.15 -15.08
CA PRO A 292 27.97 16.19 -13.77
C PRO A 292 29.02 15.80 -12.72
N LYS A 293 29.49 16.77 -11.92
CA LYS A 293 30.50 16.53 -10.87
C LYS A 293 29.97 15.56 -9.80
N SER A 294 30.60 14.38 -9.77
CA SER A 294 30.68 13.37 -8.70
C SER A 294 29.81 13.54 -7.44
N GLU A 295 28.80 12.66 -7.30
CA GLU A 295 28.48 12.11 -5.97
C GLU A 295 29.69 11.27 -5.51
N LYS A 296 30.48 11.78 -4.55
CA LYS A 296 31.60 11.02 -3.95
C LYS A 296 31.08 9.75 -3.24
N LYS A 297 31.93 8.73 -3.19
CA LYS A 297 31.69 7.42 -2.53
C LYS A 297 30.98 7.59 -1.18
N VAL A 298 29.95 6.77 -0.94
CA VAL A 298 29.39 6.57 0.40
C VAL A 298 30.52 6.05 1.29
N SER A 299 30.78 6.74 2.40
CA SER A 299 31.79 6.33 3.37
C SER A 299 31.40 4.98 4.00
N THR A 300 32.30 4.00 3.87
CA THR A 300 32.25 2.77 4.66
C THR A 300 32.50 3.09 6.14
N PRO A 301 32.05 2.23 7.07
CA PRO A 301 32.47 2.32 8.47
C PRO A 301 34.00 2.33 8.57
N ARG A 302 34.55 3.17 9.44
CA ARG A 302 36.01 3.27 9.62
C ARG A 302 36.56 2.10 10.41
N LYS A 303 37.82 1.74 10.14
CA LYS A 303 38.66 0.98 11.06
C LYS A 303 39.02 1.91 12.23
N ASP A 304 38.88 1.43 13.47
CA ASP A 304 38.90 2.24 14.71
C ASP A 304 40.29 2.78 15.16
N PHE A 305 41.29 2.92 14.28
CA PHE A 305 42.69 3.19 14.67
C PHE A 305 43.39 4.29 13.85
N SER A 306 43.08 5.57 14.13
CA SER A 306 43.90 6.73 13.69
C SER A 306 43.46 8.11 14.23
N ILE A 307 42.30 8.25 14.87
CA ILE A 307 41.76 9.58 15.27
C ILE A 307 42.67 10.28 16.28
N LYS A 308 43.31 11.37 15.86
CA LYS A 308 44.18 12.21 16.69
C LYS A 308 44.19 13.68 16.25
N PHE A 309 44.51 14.55 17.19
CA PHE A 309 44.91 15.93 16.90
C PHE A 309 46.32 15.95 16.29
N THR A 310 46.51 16.76 15.24
CA THR A 310 47.83 17.21 14.77
C THR A 310 48.25 18.53 15.43
N GLN A 311 47.28 19.31 15.90
CA GLN A 311 47.48 20.45 16.79
C GLN A 311 46.40 20.38 17.89
N ALA A 312 46.83 20.28 19.15
CA ALA A 312 45.91 20.24 20.29
C ALA A 312 45.13 21.57 20.45
N PRO A 313 43.92 21.54 21.06
CA PRO A 313 43.15 22.73 21.38
C PRO A 313 43.95 23.77 22.17
N LYS A 314 44.04 25.00 21.64
CA LYS A 314 44.64 26.15 22.31
C LYS A 314 43.68 27.35 22.26
N ALA A 315 43.48 27.98 23.41
CA ALA A 315 42.68 29.19 23.56
C ALA A 315 43.57 30.45 23.59
N SER A 316 43.05 31.57 23.11
CA SER A 316 43.63 32.90 23.29
C SER A 316 42.54 33.97 23.38
N LYS A 317 42.80 35.05 24.13
CA LYS A 317 41.90 36.21 24.19
C LYS A 317 42.17 37.12 22.99
N LYS A 318 41.10 37.65 22.37
CA LYS A 318 41.14 38.49 21.18
C LYS A 318 40.13 39.62 21.30
N GLY A 319 40.59 40.75 21.83
CA GLY A 319 39.72 41.87 22.22
C GLY A 319 38.71 41.44 23.28
N SER A 320 37.41 41.63 22.99
CA SER A 320 36.29 41.20 23.82
C SER A 320 35.85 39.74 23.59
N SER A 321 36.54 38.99 22.73
CA SER A 321 36.21 37.61 22.32
C SER A 321 37.33 36.63 22.66
N TYR A 322 37.06 35.33 22.52
CA TYR A 322 38.02 34.25 22.76
C TYR A 322 38.16 33.42 21.48
N GLU A 323 39.40 33.19 21.03
CA GLU A 323 39.72 32.38 19.85
C GLU A 323 40.20 30.99 20.29
N LEU A 324 39.71 29.95 19.63
CA LEU A 324 40.12 28.56 19.75
C LEU A 324 40.78 28.12 18.45
N ILE A 325 41.96 27.51 18.53
CA ILE A 325 42.62 26.83 17.40
C ILE A 325 42.89 25.35 17.71
N PHE A 326 42.75 24.49 16.69
CA PHE A 326 43.14 23.08 16.73
C PHE A 326 43.28 22.52 15.31
N ALA A 327 43.89 21.36 15.14
CA ALA A 327 43.94 20.64 13.86
C ALA A 327 43.89 19.12 14.04
N VAL A 328 43.33 18.42 13.06
CA VAL A 328 43.21 16.95 13.03
C VAL A 328 43.97 16.35 11.85
N GLY A 329 44.41 15.09 11.99
CA GLY A 329 45.19 14.41 10.95
C GLY A 329 44.40 13.96 9.71
N GLU A 330 43.08 13.80 9.86
CA GLU A 330 42.18 13.40 8.78
C GLU A 330 40.80 14.03 8.99
N SER A 331 39.94 13.97 7.97
CA SER A 331 38.51 14.32 8.12
C SER A 331 37.92 13.53 9.28
N VAL A 332 37.27 14.18 10.24
CA VAL A 332 36.58 13.51 11.36
C VAL A 332 35.44 14.41 11.82
N ASP A 333 34.41 13.82 12.39
CA ASP A 333 33.36 14.60 13.04
C ASP A 333 33.85 15.14 14.37
N VAL A 334 33.49 16.40 14.63
CA VAL A 334 33.96 17.18 15.77
C VAL A 334 32.78 17.86 16.43
N GLU A 335 32.83 17.97 17.75
CA GLU A 335 31.99 18.84 18.58
C GLU A 335 32.87 19.83 19.32
N VAL A 336 32.44 21.09 19.39
CA VAL A 336 33.10 22.13 20.19
C VAL A 336 32.08 22.77 21.12
N THR A 337 32.34 22.70 22.42
CA THR A 337 31.53 23.30 23.47
C THR A 337 32.36 24.21 24.37
N VAL A 338 31.68 25.07 25.13
CA VAL A 338 32.28 25.80 26.25
C VAL A 338 31.68 25.27 27.54
N LEU A 339 32.55 24.91 28.48
CA LEU A 339 32.21 24.47 29.84
C LEU A 339 32.45 25.59 30.84
N ASN A 340 31.64 25.63 31.90
CA ASN A 340 31.88 26.43 33.08
C ASN A 340 32.72 25.67 34.14
N ASN A 341 33.00 26.33 35.27
CA ASN A 341 33.76 25.78 36.39
C ASN A 341 33.16 24.51 37.04
N LYS A 342 31.87 24.21 36.81
CA LYS A 342 31.19 22.96 37.23
C LYS A 342 31.19 21.88 36.13
N GLY A 343 31.89 22.09 35.02
CA GLY A 343 31.89 21.19 33.87
C GLY A 343 30.59 21.19 33.06
N LEU A 344 29.66 22.12 33.32
CA LEU A 344 28.39 22.22 32.59
C LEU A 344 28.60 22.96 31.27
N ILE A 345 28.01 22.45 30.19
CA ILE A 345 28.02 23.11 28.88
C ILE A 345 27.18 24.39 28.96
N VAL A 346 27.83 25.55 28.78
CA VAL A 346 27.18 26.87 28.70
C VAL A 346 26.98 27.34 27.26
N ARG A 347 27.74 26.78 26.31
CA ARG A 347 27.65 27.12 24.89
C ARG A 347 27.97 25.93 23.99
N HIS A 348 27.10 25.65 23.04
CA HIS A 348 27.37 24.79 21.89
C HIS A 348 27.88 25.67 20.73
N LEU A 349 29.15 25.52 20.33
CA LEU A 349 29.77 26.35 19.30
C LEU A 349 29.58 25.78 17.89
N GLY A 350 29.88 24.50 17.70
CA GLY A 350 29.79 23.85 16.39
C GLY A 350 29.85 22.33 16.48
N ALA A 351 29.20 21.63 15.53
CA ALA A 351 29.35 20.20 15.38
C ALA A 351 29.16 19.70 13.93
N GLY A 352 29.98 18.73 13.52
CA GLY A 352 29.88 18.07 12.22
C GLY A 352 31.22 17.66 11.62
N LEU A 353 31.20 17.24 10.35
CA LEU A 353 32.35 16.58 9.70
C LEU A 353 33.35 17.61 9.14
N LEU A 354 34.59 17.60 9.64
CA LEU A 354 35.67 18.46 9.12
C LEU A 354 36.19 17.99 7.76
N GLY A 355 36.47 18.94 6.87
CA GLY A 355 37.09 18.68 5.57
C GLY A 355 36.66 19.70 4.51
N GLU A 356 36.49 19.23 3.27
CA GLU A 356 36.12 20.09 2.14
C GLU A 356 34.73 20.73 2.22
N ASN A 357 33.83 20.17 3.04
CA ASN A 357 32.44 20.59 3.22
C ASN A 357 32.11 20.77 4.72
N SER A 358 33.06 21.33 5.49
CA SER A 358 32.86 21.62 6.93
C SER A 358 31.61 22.49 7.16
N PRO A 359 30.76 22.18 8.15
CA PRO A 359 29.64 23.04 8.54
C PRO A 359 30.08 24.25 9.37
N PHE A 360 29.38 25.37 9.23
CA PHE A 360 29.58 26.54 10.11
C PHE A 360 29.46 26.13 11.60
N PRO A 361 30.34 26.63 12.50
CA PRO A 361 31.38 27.65 12.30
C PRO A 361 32.74 27.12 11.82
N PHE A 362 32.86 25.82 11.53
CA PHE A 362 34.12 25.25 11.08
C PHE A 362 34.49 25.76 9.69
N GLN A 363 35.76 26.15 9.52
CA GLN A 363 36.30 26.53 8.22
C GLN A 363 36.60 25.29 7.37
N LYS A 364 36.76 25.52 6.07
CA LYS A 364 37.15 24.47 5.12
C LYS A 364 38.54 23.90 5.49
N GLY A 365 38.66 22.58 5.50
CA GLY A 365 39.90 21.86 5.82
C GLY A 365 39.95 21.24 7.21
N LEU A 366 41.15 20.81 7.62
CA LEU A 366 41.38 20.03 8.85
C LEU A 366 41.95 20.86 10.01
N SER A 367 42.48 22.05 9.73
CA SER A 367 42.88 23.03 10.74
C SER A 367 41.73 24.01 10.97
N GLN A 368 41.42 24.31 12.22
CA GLN A 368 40.24 25.05 12.64
C GLN A 368 40.60 26.26 13.50
N LYS A 369 39.84 27.34 13.30
CA LYS A 369 39.89 28.58 14.08
C LYS A 369 38.46 29.03 14.33
N ILE A 370 38.08 29.17 15.60
CA ILE A 370 36.69 29.43 16.02
C ILE A 370 36.69 30.54 17.07
N THR A 371 35.79 31.52 16.92
CA THR A 371 35.64 32.61 17.88
C THR A 371 34.40 32.43 18.75
N TRP A 372 34.52 32.70 20.04
CA TRP A 372 33.42 32.76 21.00
C TRP A 372 33.25 34.18 21.57
N ASP A 373 31.99 34.62 21.65
CA ASP A 373 31.56 35.96 22.06
C ASP A 373 31.35 36.11 23.58
N GLY A 374 31.78 35.13 24.38
CA GLY A 374 31.54 35.12 25.83
C GLY A 374 30.08 34.87 26.23
N LYS A 375 29.20 34.56 25.26
CA LYS A 375 27.76 34.40 25.47
C LYS A 375 27.34 32.94 25.48
N ASN A 376 26.28 32.63 26.22
CA ASN A 376 25.71 31.30 26.30
C ASN A 376 24.86 30.94 25.05
N ASP A 377 24.21 29.78 25.09
CA ASP A 377 23.32 29.30 24.03
C ASP A 377 22.08 30.17 23.73
N PHE A 378 21.68 31.05 24.65
CA PHE A 378 20.55 31.98 24.55
C PHE A 378 20.98 33.41 24.21
N LYS A 379 22.28 33.64 23.93
CA LYS A 379 22.88 34.94 23.62
C LYS A 379 22.88 35.97 24.76
N THR A 380 22.70 35.53 26.01
CA THR A 380 23.07 36.31 27.21
C THR A 380 24.49 35.96 27.66
N ALA A 381 25.07 36.69 28.61
CA ALA A 381 26.42 36.40 29.12
C ALA A 381 26.51 34.96 29.68
N ALA A 382 27.66 34.30 29.52
CA ALA A 382 27.90 33.02 30.17
C ALA A 382 28.34 33.21 31.62
N GLU A 383 27.97 32.28 32.49
CA GLU A 383 28.20 32.31 33.94
C GLU A 383 29.03 31.11 34.43
N GLY A 384 29.74 31.27 35.54
CA GLY A 384 30.58 30.22 36.15
C GLY A 384 32.02 30.18 35.62
N LYS A 385 32.76 31.29 35.73
CA LYS A 385 34.20 31.34 35.42
C LYS A 385 35.03 30.47 36.40
N PRO A 386 36.22 29.96 36.01
CA PRO A 386 36.81 30.04 34.67
C PRO A 386 36.08 29.14 33.66
N PHE A 387 36.19 29.50 32.38
CA PHE A 387 35.63 28.71 31.28
C PHE A 387 36.69 27.81 30.65
N LYS A 388 36.24 26.74 29.98
CA LYS A 388 37.08 25.88 29.14
C LYS A 388 36.42 25.69 27.78
N PHE A 389 37.20 25.62 26.70
CA PHE A 389 36.73 24.94 25.50
C PHE A 389 36.91 23.44 25.69
N GLN A 390 35.93 22.65 25.24
CA GLN A 390 36.07 21.20 25.08
C GLN A 390 35.89 20.88 23.59
N VAL A 391 36.84 20.11 23.03
CA VAL A 391 36.84 19.63 21.65
C VAL A 391 36.80 18.11 21.67
N SER A 392 35.75 17.55 21.11
CA SER A 392 35.50 16.10 21.08
C SER A 392 35.50 15.60 19.64
N LEU A 393 36.22 14.51 19.37
CA LEU A 393 36.41 13.93 18.03
C LEU A 393 35.80 12.52 17.96
N GLY A 394 35.18 12.17 16.83
CA GLY A 394 34.77 10.80 16.54
C GLY A 394 33.61 10.32 17.40
N GLN A 395 32.42 10.87 17.21
CA GLN A 395 31.20 10.45 17.87
C GLN A 395 30.83 9.02 17.47
N LYS A 396 30.42 8.21 18.46
CA LYS A 396 29.95 6.83 18.26
C LYS A 396 28.72 6.59 19.13
N ALA A 397 27.62 6.18 18.53
CA ALA A 397 26.39 5.85 19.21
C ALA A 397 26.52 4.56 20.05
N ARG A 398 25.87 4.56 21.22
CA ARG A 398 25.64 3.38 22.06
C ARG A 398 24.18 3.29 22.45
N LEU A 399 23.72 2.07 22.69
CA LEU A 399 22.44 1.89 23.37
C LEU A 399 22.53 2.53 24.77
N HIS A 400 21.59 3.42 25.06
CA HIS A 400 21.36 3.92 26.42
C HIS A 400 20.37 3.01 27.13
N LYS A 401 19.17 2.84 26.55
CA LYS A 401 18.11 2.00 27.14
C LYS A 401 17.03 1.60 26.14
N ILE A 402 16.47 0.41 26.30
CA ILE A 402 15.15 0.06 25.77
C ILE A 402 14.09 0.48 26.79
N ILE A 403 13.13 1.30 26.38
CA ILE A 403 12.09 1.88 27.23
C ILE A 403 10.72 1.39 26.75
N GLY A 404 9.86 1.00 27.69
CA GLY A 404 8.46 0.70 27.41
C GLY A 404 8.15 -0.73 26.96
N PHE A 405 9.05 -1.70 27.15
CA PHE A 405 8.86 -3.08 26.73
C PHE A 405 8.94 -4.06 27.90
N SER A 406 7.84 -4.74 28.22
CA SER A 406 7.79 -5.87 29.18
C SER A 406 7.80 -7.27 28.52
N GLY A 407 7.62 -7.34 27.19
CA GLY A 407 7.30 -8.58 26.47
C GLY A 407 5.87 -9.09 26.68
N LYS A 408 5.14 -8.59 27.69
CA LYS A 408 3.75 -8.95 28.02
C LYS A 408 2.72 -7.93 27.48
N SER A 409 3.19 -6.81 26.91
CA SER A 409 2.40 -5.87 26.13
C SER A 409 1.78 -6.53 24.89
N LEU A 410 0.45 -6.55 24.80
CA LEU A 410 -0.27 -7.07 23.65
C LEU A 410 -0.86 -5.93 22.81
N ALA A 411 -0.45 -5.85 21.54
CA ALA A 411 -1.22 -5.14 20.52
C ALA A 411 -2.50 -5.93 20.16
N ARG A 412 -3.35 -5.39 19.27
CA ARG A 412 -4.65 -6.00 18.92
C ARG A 412 -4.46 -7.46 18.51
N LEU A 413 -5.14 -8.38 19.20
CA LEU A 413 -5.05 -9.80 18.88
C LEU A 413 -5.64 -10.09 17.50
N SER A 414 -4.94 -10.92 16.74
CA SER A 414 -5.38 -11.45 15.44
C SER A 414 -5.35 -12.97 15.35
N GLY A 415 -4.83 -13.64 16.38
CA GLY A 415 -4.83 -15.08 16.58
C GLY A 415 -4.00 -15.44 17.81
N PHE A 416 -4.24 -16.61 18.39
CA PHE A 416 -3.28 -17.25 19.30
C PHE A 416 -3.46 -18.77 19.25
N PHE A 417 -2.41 -19.49 19.60
CA PHE A 417 -2.36 -20.95 19.52
C PHE A 417 -1.24 -21.52 20.41
N CYS A 418 -1.37 -22.78 20.81
CA CYS A 418 -0.36 -23.49 21.60
C CYS A 418 0.44 -24.45 20.71
N GLY A 419 1.73 -24.62 21.02
CA GLY A 419 2.54 -25.73 20.53
C GLY A 419 2.30 -27.02 21.33
N PRO A 420 2.68 -28.19 20.80
CA PRO A 420 2.59 -29.47 21.52
C PRO A 420 3.49 -29.52 22.78
N ASP A 421 4.49 -28.63 22.84
CA ASP A 421 5.41 -28.40 23.96
C ASP A 421 4.86 -27.43 25.04
N GLY A 422 3.64 -26.91 24.86
CA GLY A 422 3.05 -25.89 25.74
C GLY A 422 3.58 -24.47 25.51
N THR A 423 4.43 -24.23 24.50
CA THR A 423 4.79 -22.85 24.11
C THR A 423 3.54 -22.15 23.57
N PHE A 424 3.20 -21.01 24.14
CA PHE A 424 2.04 -20.21 23.73
C PHE A 424 2.45 -19.15 22.69
N TYR A 425 1.70 -19.02 21.61
CA TYR A 425 2.00 -18.06 20.54
C TYR A 425 0.88 -17.02 20.40
N SER A 426 1.25 -15.74 20.50
CA SER A 426 0.33 -14.61 20.26
C SER A 426 0.61 -13.96 18.91
N MET A 427 -0.38 -13.97 18.02
CA MET A 427 -0.34 -13.28 16.74
C MET A 427 -1.03 -11.92 16.85
N GLN A 428 -0.24 -10.85 16.92
CA GLN A 428 -0.69 -9.50 17.19
C GLN A 428 -0.71 -8.62 15.94
N GLN A 429 -1.49 -7.55 15.98
CA GLN A 429 -1.71 -6.61 14.90
C GLN A 429 -1.49 -5.14 15.34
N GLY A 430 -0.57 -4.45 14.68
CA GLY A 430 -0.37 -3.01 14.84
C GLY A 430 -1.42 -2.23 14.04
N ASP A 431 -2.39 -1.62 14.73
CA ASP A 431 -3.69 -1.23 14.14
C ASP A 431 -4.02 0.28 14.27
N TRP A 432 -2.99 1.15 14.27
CA TRP A 432 -3.11 2.55 14.74
C TRP A 432 -2.69 3.65 13.77
N VAL A 433 -1.82 3.34 12.81
CA VAL A 433 -1.23 4.32 11.91
C VAL A 433 -1.66 3.97 10.48
N GLY A 434 -2.83 4.46 10.11
CA GLY A 434 -3.50 4.17 8.83
C GLY A 434 -4.32 2.88 8.85
N HIS A 435 -5.19 2.70 7.85
CA HIS A 435 -6.14 1.56 7.77
C HIS A 435 -5.48 0.24 7.34
N ARG A 436 -4.26 -0.04 7.80
CA ARG A 436 -3.39 -1.09 7.26
C ARG A 436 -2.49 -1.68 8.34
N HIS A 437 -2.14 -2.95 8.17
CA HIS A 437 -1.83 -3.82 9.30
C HIS A 437 -0.38 -4.27 9.22
N SER A 438 0.31 -4.14 10.35
CA SER A 438 1.53 -4.86 10.63
C SER A 438 1.23 -6.00 11.58
N TRP A 439 2.04 -7.06 11.55
CA TRP A 439 1.85 -8.22 12.40
C TRP A 439 3.14 -8.58 13.14
N ASN A 440 2.99 -9.04 14.38
CA ASN A 440 4.04 -9.70 15.13
C ASN A 440 3.55 -11.08 15.58
N LEU A 441 4.43 -12.07 15.58
CA LEU A 441 4.17 -13.37 16.19
C LEU A 441 5.16 -13.56 17.34
N LEU A 442 4.66 -13.54 18.57
CA LEU A 442 5.48 -13.62 19.78
C LEU A 442 5.26 -14.98 20.46
N ALA A 443 6.35 -15.62 20.87
CA ALA A 443 6.33 -16.88 21.61
C ALA A 443 6.49 -16.62 23.12
N TYR A 444 5.78 -17.42 23.92
CA TYR A 444 5.75 -17.35 25.37
C TYR A 444 5.92 -18.74 25.97
N ASP A 445 6.51 -18.82 27.16
CA ASP A 445 6.55 -20.05 27.92
C ASP A 445 5.16 -20.45 28.46
N LYS A 446 5.14 -21.63 29.09
CA LYS A 446 3.95 -22.21 29.72
C LYS A 446 3.35 -21.32 30.82
N ASP A 447 4.06 -20.32 31.32
CA ASP A 447 3.60 -19.41 32.37
C ASP A 447 3.44 -17.95 31.90
N LEU A 448 3.38 -17.78 30.57
CA LEU A 448 3.09 -16.54 29.86
C LEU A 448 4.20 -15.49 29.96
N ASN A 449 5.45 -15.91 30.18
CA ASN A 449 6.63 -15.06 30.04
C ASN A 449 7.12 -15.07 28.59
N TYR A 450 7.59 -13.92 28.11
CA TYR A 450 8.10 -13.77 26.74
C TYR A 450 9.34 -14.65 26.53
N LYS A 451 9.35 -15.46 25.47
CA LYS A 451 10.53 -16.21 25.00
C LYS A 451 11.27 -15.42 23.92
N HIS A 452 10.65 -15.28 22.74
CA HIS A 452 11.25 -14.62 21.58
C HIS A 452 10.19 -14.19 20.54
N GLN A 453 10.60 -13.41 19.54
CA GLN A 453 9.75 -13.02 18.43
C GLN A 453 10.02 -13.89 17.19
N VAL A 454 8.99 -14.63 16.76
CA VAL A 454 9.01 -15.54 15.61
C VAL A 454 8.83 -14.78 14.28
N TYR A 455 7.99 -13.74 14.27
CA TYR A 455 7.75 -12.91 13.09
C TYR A 455 7.65 -11.43 13.46
N PRO A 456 8.33 -10.51 12.73
CA PRO A 456 9.53 -10.79 11.93
C PRO A 456 10.67 -11.35 12.80
N GLY A 457 11.46 -12.27 12.25
CA GLY A 457 12.53 -12.96 12.97
C GLY A 457 13.73 -12.06 13.29
N PRO A 458 14.63 -12.50 14.17
CA PRO A 458 15.78 -11.71 14.60
C PRO A 458 16.79 -11.51 13.46
N ALA A 459 17.53 -10.40 13.53
CA ALA A 459 18.51 -10.04 12.51
C ALA A 459 19.73 -10.99 12.48
N GLY A 460 20.06 -11.57 13.64
CA GLY A 460 21.17 -12.51 13.81
C GLY A 460 20.92 -13.94 13.28
N LEU A 461 19.82 -14.21 12.58
CA LEU A 461 19.60 -15.54 11.98
C LEU A 461 20.66 -15.86 10.91
N SER A 462 21.21 -17.07 10.99
CA SER A 462 22.10 -17.62 9.97
C SER A 462 21.43 -17.64 8.59
N LYS A 463 22.23 -17.66 7.52
CA LYS A 463 21.71 -17.55 6.14
C LYS A 463 20.79 -18.71 5.78
N GLU A 464 21.10 -19.89 6.30
CA GLU A 464 20.34 -21.14 6.18
C GLU A 464 18.98 -21.01 6.86
N LYS A 465 18.97 -20.51 8.12
CA LYS A 465 17.72 -20.27 8.87
C LYS A 465 16.83 -19.18 8.28
N ARG A 466 17.31 -18.37 7.33
CA ARG A 466 16.53 -17.31 6.66
C ARG A 466 16.43 -17.45 5.14
N GLU A 467 16.65 -18.63 4.56
CA GLU A 467 16.71 -18.82 3.10
C GLU A 467 15.43 -18.36 2.35
N GLY A 468 14.25 -18.48 2.99
CA GLY A 468 12.98 -17.99 2.43
C GLY A 468 12.78 -16.47 2.55
N TRP A 469 13.55 -15.80 3.40
CA TRP A 469 13.47 -14.37 3.65
C TRP A 469 14.48 -13.62 2.78
N PRO A 470 14.06 -12.87 1.75
CA PRO A 470 14.98 -12.15 0.89
C PRO A 470 15.60 -10.94 1.60
N TRP A 471 16.91 -10.82 1.46
CA TRP A 471 17.72 -9.68 1.91
C TRP A 471 18.45 -9.04 0.71
N MET A 472 18.83 -7.77 0.86
CA MET A 472 19.60 -7.00 -0.11
C MET A 472 20.97 -6.65 0.47
N LYS A 473 22.03 -6.86 -0.29
CA LYS A 473 23.39 -6.39 0.05
C LYS A 473 23.60 -4.95 -0.45
N LEU A 474 24.06 -4.07 0.42
CA LEU A 474 24.36 -2.67 0.15
C LEU A 474 25.79 -2.46 -0.40
N GLN A 475 26.11 -1.21 -0.73
CA GLN A 475 27.42 -0.80 -1.25
C GLN A 475 28.56 -0.96 -0.25
N ASP A 476 28.28 -0.72 1.03
CA ASP A 476 29.19 -0.87 2.17
C ASP A 476 29.35 -2.33 2.64
N GLY A 477 28.72 -3.28 1.94
CA GLY A 477 28.74 -4.70 2.27
C GLY A 477 27.67 -5.15 3.28
N SER A 478 26.99 -4.22 3.97
CA SER A 478 25.92 -4.56 4.91
C SER A 478 24.72 -5.22 4.22
N GLU A 479 23.98 -6.07 4.93
CA GLU A 479 22.75 -6.70 4.43
C GLU A 479 21.53 -6.12 5.16
N LEU A 480 20.41 -5.93 4.44
CA LEU A 480 19.13 -5.49 5.00
C LEU A 480 17.98 -6.41 4.52
N PRO A 481 16.97 -6.72 5.35
CA PRO A 481 15.79 -7.43 4.88
C PRO A 481 14.98 -6.57 3.91
N ILE A 482 14.32 -7.22 2.94
CA ILE A 482 13.48 -6.52 1.97
C ILE A 482 12.16 -6.05 2.59
N VAL A 483 11.83 -4.77 2.41
CA VAL A 483 10.50 -4.25 2.68
C VAL A 483 9.60 -4.54 1.47
N HIS A 484 8.78 -5.58 1.56
CA HIS A 484 7.87 -5.98 0.49
C HIS A 484 6.70 -5.02 0.30
N ASN A 485 6.21 -4.42 1.38
CA ASN A 485 5.08 -3.50 1.34
C ASN A 485 5.13 -2.54 2.54
N VAL A 486 5.49 -1.27 2.31
CA VAL A 486 5.64 -0.24 3.36
C VAL A 486 4.41 -0.13 4.27
N LEU A 487 3.23 -0.26 3.68
CA LEU A 487 1.95 0.00 4.32
C LEU A 487 1.46 -1.12 5.24
N SER A 488 2.01 -2.32 5.08
CA SER A 488 1.85 -3.43 6.03
C SER A 488 3.13 -3.68 6.83
N ARG A 489 4.19 -2.91 6.55
CA ARG A 489 5.55 -3.10 7.09
C ARG A 489 6.04 -4.55 6.93
N SER A 490 5.56 -5.21 5.87
CA SER A 490 5.79 -6.62 5.61
C SER A 490 7.23 -6.81 5.12
N LEU A 491 8.01 -7.56 5.90
CA LEU A 491 9.41 -7.89 5.61
C LEU A 491 9.56 -9.23 4.89
N TYR A 492 8.52 -10.06 4.89
CA TYR A 492 8.53 -11.37 4.24
C TYR A 492 7.63 -11.34 3.00
N PRO A 493 7.97 -12.05 1.93
CA PRO A 493 7.09 -12.14 0.78
C PRO A 493 5.79 -12.88 1.14
N ALA A 494 4.67 -12.46 0.51
CA ALA A 494 3.31 -12.97 0.79
C ALA A 494 2.73 -12.77 2.22
N SER A 495 3.44 -12.14 3.15
CA SER A 495 3.06 -12.09 4.59
C SER A 495 2.02 -11.03 4.97
N THR A 496 1.01 -10.83 4.13
CA THR A 496 -0.21 -10.11 4.56
C THR A 496 -1.18 -11.12 5.16
N PHE A 497 -1.48 -11.03 6.45
CA PHE A 497 -2.42 -11.94 7.11
C PHE A 497 -3.84 -11.37 7.24
N LEU A 498 -4.75 -12.14 7.83
CA LEU A 498 -6.10 -11.68 8.17
C LEU A 498 -6.19 -11.18 9.63
N PHE A 499 -7.35 -10.60 9.96
CA PHE A 499 -7.73 -10.13 11.30
C PHE A 499 -7.98 -11.22 12.32
N ARG A 500 -8.33 -12.41 11.86
CA ARG A 500 -8.57 -13.60 12.66
C ARG A 500 -7.90 -14.73 11.90
N ASN A 501 -6.96 -15.40 12.52
CA ASN A 501 -6.21 -16.52 11.96
C ASN A 501 -6.15 -17.63 13.00
N PHE A 502 -6.11 -18.87 12.52
CA PHE A 502 -6.04 -20.06 13.38
C PHE A 502 -4.86 -20.94 12.95
N PRO A 503 -3.60 -20.54 13.25
CA PRO A 503 -2.44 -21.36 12.98
C PRO A 503 -2.43 -22.66 13.79
N VAL A 504 -1.63 -23.61 13.32
CA VAL A 504 -1.30 -24.87 14.01
C VAL A 504 0.22 -25.03 14.09
N VAL A 505 0.69 -25.83 15.05
CA VAL A 505 2.12 -26.14 15.22
C VAL A 505 2.30 -27.65 15.11
N THR A 506 3.24 -28.08 14.27
CA THR A 506 3.63 -29.48 14.16
C THR A 506 4.51 -29.92 15.32
N LYS A 507 4.54 -31.22 15.63
CA LYS A 507 5.51 -31.87 16.53
C LYS A 507 6.95 -31.53 16.15
N THR A 508 7.21 -31.34 14.86
CA THR A 508 8.52 -30.94 14.29
C THR A 508 8.86 -29.45 14.41
N GLY A 509 8.09 -28.65 15.16
CA GLY A 509 8.39 -27.23 15.39
C GLY A 509 8.13 -26.31 14.19
N LYS A 510 7.14 -26.63 13.35
CA LYS A 510 6.72 -25.78 12.23
C LYS A 510 5.34 -25.17 12.52
N ILE A 511 5.25 -23.86 12.44
CA ILE A 511 4.00 -23.10 12.51
C ILE A 511 3.40 -23.00 11.12
N ILE A 512 2.23 -23.59 10.91
CA ILE A 512 1.48 -23.52 9.65
C ILE A 512 0.31 -22.54 9.83
N LEU A 513 0.24 -21.53 8.97
CA LEU A 513 -0.77 -20.48 9.01
C LEU A 513 -1.31 -20.12 7.61
N LEU A 514 -2.44 -19.45 7.55
CA LEU A 514 -3.11 -19.10 6.30
C LEU A 514 -2.88 -17.63 5.93
N GLY A 515 -2.21 -17.40 4.79
CA GLY A 515 -2.03 -16.08 4.19
C GLY A 515 -3.35 -15.41 3.79
N GLY A 516 -3.37 -14.08 3.81
CA GLY A 516 -4.55 -13.25 3.55
C GLY A 516 -4.95 -13.16 2.09
N GLY A 517 -6.25 -13.04 1.83
CA GLY A 517 -6.82 -12.82 0.49
C GLY A 517 -7.07 -11.35 0.18
N LYS A 518 -7.33 -11.05 -1.10
CA LYS A 518 -7.88 -9.74 -1.51
C LYS A 518 -9.31 -9.56 -0.97
N ALA A 519 -10.03 -10.66 -0.80
CA ALA A 519 -11.25 -10.73 -0.03
C ALA A 519 -10.91 -10.85 1.47
N GLY A 520 -11.41 -9.91 2.29
CA GLY A 520 -11.20 -9.89 3.75
C GLY A 520 -9.98 -9.10 4.24
N SER A 521 -8.98 -8.80 3.40
CA SER A 521 -7.90 -7.87 3.77
C SER A 521 -8.35 -6.41 3.67
N ARG A 522 -7.99 -5.58 4.67
CA ARG A 522 -8.10 -4.11 4.62
C ARG A 522 -6.99 -3.45 3.78
N VAL A 523 -5.94 -4.19 3.39
CA VAL A 523 -4.84 -3.65 2.58
C VAL A 523 -5.25 -3.60 1.11
N ASN A 524 -5.39 -2.39 0.56
CA ASN A 524 -5.52 -2.19 -0.87
C ASN A 524 -4.21 -2.60 -1.57
N ARG A 525 -4.28 -3.67 -2.38
CA ARG A 525 -3.16 -4.39 -3.02
C ARG A 525 -2.23 -5.10 -2.01
N PRO A 526 -2.68 -6.17 -1.35
CA PRO A 526 -1.78 -7.01 -0.56
C PRO A 526 -0.88 -7.82 -1.50
N ASP A 527 0.36 -8.10 -1.08
CA ASP A 527 1.21 -9.08 -1.78
C ASP A 527 0.65 -10.47 -1.48
N VAL A 528 -0.24 -10.98 -2.34
CA VAL A 528 -0.92 -12.28 -2.15
C VAL A 528 -0.26 -13.41 -2.95
N ARG A 529 0.70 -13.11 -3.83
CA ARG A 529 1.41 -14.04 -4.74
C ARG A 529 0.53 -15.11 -5.41
N GLY A 530 -0.71 -14.74 -5.71
CA GLY A 530 -1.75 -15.66 -6.14
C GLY A 530 -2.38 -16.42 -4.97
N GLY A 531 -3.70 -16.25 -4.81
CA GLY A 531 -4.52 -17.07 -3.90
C GLY A 531 -4.47 -16.73 -2.41
N ARG A 532 -5.26 -17.48 -1.63
CA ARG A 532 -4.99 -17.83 -0.24
C ARG A 532 -3.95 -18.94 -0.26
N ARG A 533 -2.93 -18.86 0.60
CA ARG A 533 -1.80 -19.81 0.64
C ARG A 533 -1.50 -20.26 2.05
N LEU A 534 -1.09 -21.52 2.20
CA LEU A 534 -0.41 -21.95 3.42
C LEU A 534 0.96 -21.28 3.49
N MET A 535 1.35 -20.86 4.69
CA MET A 535 2.68 -20.36 5.00
C MET A 535 3.25 -21.14 6.18
N THR A 536 4.55 -21.42 6.18
CA THR A 536 5.20 -22.30 7.16
C THR A 536 6.44 -21.63 7.75
N LEU A 537 6.42 -21.25 9.03
CA LEU A 537 7.56 -20.69 9.77
C LEU A 537 8.11 -21.72 10.76
N GLY A 538 9.39 -21.63 11.13
CA GLY A 538 9.92 -22.37 12.27
C GLY A 538 9.49 -21.74 13.60
N THR A 539 9.28 -22.55 14.63
CA THR A 539 9.07 -22.03 16.01
C THR A 539 10.31 -21.32 16.54
N ASP A 540 11.49 -21.61 16.02
CA ASP A 540 12.79 -20.96 16.27
C ASP A 540 13.00 -19.64 15.47
N ALA A 541 11.92 -19.05 14.93
CA ALA A 541 11.92 -17.90 14.03
C ALA A 541 12.54 -18.13 12.63
N SER A 542 12.93 -19.36 12.28
CA SER A 542 13.45 -19.64 10.94
C SER A 542 12.40 -19.45 9.84
N VAL A 543 12.87 -19.07 8.65
CA VAL A 543 12.09 -18.83 7.44
C VAL A 543 12.61 -19.76 6.34
N PRO A 544 12.08 -21.00 6.23
CA PRO A 544 12.54 -21.96 5.24
C PRO A 544 12.39 -21.45 3.80
N LYS A 545 13.26 -21.88 2.89
CA LYS A 545 13.18 -21.59 1.43
C LYS A 545 11.76 -21.69 0.85
N ASN A 546 11.03 -22.68 1.33
CA ASN A 546 9.72 -23.09 0.84
C ASN A 546 8.56 -22.64 1.76
N PHE A 547 8.79 -21.62 2.61
CA PHE A 547 7.81 -21.07 3.56
C PHE A 547 6.55 -20.52 2.89
N ILE A 548 6.64 -20.07 1.63
CA ILE A 548 5.46 -19.78 0.80
C ILE A 548 4.98 -21.09 0.21
N GLY A 549 3.92 -21.63 0.81
CA GLY A 549 3.32 -22.90 0.43
C GLY A 549 2.27 -22.80 -0.68
N LYS A 550 1.56 -23.93 -0.80
CA LYS A 550 0.49 -24.25 -1.76
C LYS A 550 -0.65 -23.22 -1.72
N ILE A 551 -1.21 -22.91 -2.90
CA ILE A 551 -2.47 -22.17 -3.01
C ILE A 551 -3.60 -23.11 -2.59
N VAL A 552 -4.40 -22.70 -1.60
CA VAL A 552 -5.57 -23.45 -1.14
C VAL A 552 -6.88 -22.92 -1.73
N ALA A 553 -6.92 -21.62 -2.08
CA ALA A 553 -8.08 -21.02 -2.74
C ALA A 553 -7.67 -19.80 -3.60
N PRO A 554 -8.45 -19.42 -4.63
CA PRO A 554 -8.25 -18.18 -5.39
C PRO A 554 -8.26 -16.89 -4.53
N SER A 555 -7.68 -15.79 -5.04
CA SER A 555 -7.43 -14.57 -4.23
C SER A 555 -8.69 -13.80 -3.81
N ASN A 556 -9.83 -14.13 -4.41
CA ASN A 556 -11.16 -13.62 -4.07
C ASN A 556 -11.91 -14.51 -3.06
N TYR A 557 -11.25 -15.47 -2.42
CA TYR A 557 -11.82 -16.21 -1.29
C TYR A 557 -11.48 -15.51 0.02
N GLY A 558 -12.53 -15.05 0.72
CA GLY A 558 -12.47 -14.49 2.06
C GLY A 558 -12.57 -15.59 3.12
N GLY A 559 -13.07 -15.21 4.29
CA GLY A 559 -13.20 -16.11 5.44
C GLY A 559 -11.89 -16.28 6.21
N PHE A 560 -12.02 -16.59 7.49
CA PHE A 560 -10.88 -16.61 8.41
C PHE A 560 -9.93 -17.77 8.10
N GLY A 561 -10.48 -18.95 7.80
CA GLY A 561 -9.72 -20.17 7.58
C GLY A 561 -9.33 -20.81 8.90
N HIS A 562 -10.09 -21.82 9.34
CA HIS A 562 -9.74 -22.61 10.53
C HIS A 562 -8.89 -23.80 10.09
N LEU A 563 -7.82 -24.10 10.84
CA LEU A 563 -6.88 -25.19 10.54
C LEU A 563 -6.84 -26.21 11.67
N THR A 564 -6.65 -27.49 11.31
CA THR A 564 -6.24 -28.56 12.22
C THR A 564 -5.41 -29.61 11.46
N LEU A 565 -4.60 -30.39 12.16
CA LEU A 565 -3.72 -31.43 11.59
C LEU A 565 -4.36 -32.81 11.78
N SER A 566 -4.04 -33.77 10.90
CA SER A 566 -4.20 -35.19 11.19
C SER A 566 -3.22 -35.64 12.30
N PRO A 567 -3.47 -36.76 13.02
CA PRO A 567 -2.62 -37.18 14.14
C PRO A 567 -1.17 -37.50 13.73
N ASP A 568 -0.98 -37.95 12.49
CA ASP A 568 0.31 -38.24 11.85
C ASP A 568 0.99 -37.01 11.21
N GLU A 569 0.32 -35.86 11.20
CA GLU A 569 0.74 -34.60 10.57
C GLU A 569 0.97 -34.66 9.04
N LYS A 570 0.50 -35.70 8.34
CA LYS A 570 0.57 -35.80 6.87
C LYS A 570 -0.46 -34.90 6.17
N PHE A 571 -1.58 -34.62 6.83
CA PHE A 571 -2.67 -33.83 6.28
C PHE A 571 -3.03 -32.62 7.15
N LEU A 572 -3.43 -31.55 6.48
CA LEU A 572 -4.02 -30.36 7.07
C LEU A 572 -5.48 -30.26 6.62
N TYR A 573 -6.39 -30.08 7.57
CA TYR A 573 -7.80 -29.79 7.31
C TYR A 573 -8.06 -28.28 7.37
N LEU A 574 -8.90 -27.78 6.46
CA LEU A 574 -9.25 -26.37 6.33
C LEU A 574 -10.76 -26.16 6.11
N SER A 575 -11.34 -25.15 6.75
CA SER A 575 -12.76 -24.75 6.65
C SER A 575 -12.93 -23.22 6.80
N GLY A 576 -14.17 -22.71 6.81
CA GLY A 576 -14.45 -21.31 7.15
C GLY A 576 -14.01 -20.29 6.09
N LEU A 577 -13.98 -20.68 4.82
CA LEU A 577 -13.77 -19.79 3.67
C LEU A 577 -15.11 -19.41 3.01
N PHE A 578 -15.15 -18.26 2.32
CA PHE A 578 -16.30 -17.82 1.53
C PHE A 578 -15.86 -17.16 0.22
N LEU A 579 -16.70 -17.16 -0.81
CA LEU A 579 -16.41 -16.51 -2.09
C LEU A 579 -16.84 -15.04 -2.08
N TRP A 580 -15.99 -14.15 -2.60
CA TRP A 580 -16.27 -12.72 -2.71
C TRP A 580 -16.28 -12.25 -4.18
N ASP A 581 -17.45 -11.89 -4.71
CA ASP A 581 -17.57 -11.19 -5.99
C ASP A 581 -17.94 -9.70 -5.78
N LYS A 582 -17.34 -8.82 -6.59
CA LYS A 582 -17.67 -7.39 -6.68
C LYS A 582 -18.58 -7.04 -7.86
N LYS A 583 -18.85 -7.97 -8.79
CA LYS A 583 -19.56 -7.70 -10.05
C LYS A 583 -21.06 -7.94 -10.00
N SER A 584 -21.59 -8.64 -8.99
CA SER A 584 -23.03 -8.75 -8.74
C SER A 584 -23.59 -7.41 -8.23
N LYS A 585 -24.27 -6.67 -9.11
CA LYS A 585 -25.18 -5.57 -8.69
C LYS A 585 -26.54 -6.09 -8.22
N GLU A 586 -26.88 -7.32 -8.58
CA GLU A 586 -27.82 -8.11 -7.80
C GLU A 586 -27.28 -8.24 -6.38
N LYS A 587 -28.14 -7.99 -5.40
CA LYS A 587 -27.85 -8.35 -4.01
C LYS A 587 -27.64 -9.86 -4.00
N ILE A 588 -26.39 -10.34 -3.96
CA ILE A 588 -26.14 -11.69 -3.45
C ILE A 588 -26.63 -11.63 -2.01
N GLN A 589 -27.84 -12.13 -1.77
CA GLN A 589 -28.29 -12.41 -0.44
C GLN A 589 -27.26 -13.40 0.12
N VAL A 590 -26.60 -13.04 1.21
CA VAL A 590 -25.69 -13.97 1.86
C VAL A 590 -26.59 -15.04 2.48
N GLY A 591 -26.60 -16.20 1.83
CA GLY A 591 -27.74 -17.13 1.77
C GLY A 591 -28.66 -16.76 0.60
N LYS A 592 -28.63 -17.42 -0.56
CA LYS A 592 -27.95 -18.67 -0.96
C LYS A 592 -26.83 -18.37 -1.97
N ASN A 593 -25.61 -18.93 -1.92
CA ASN A 593 -24.91 -19.76 -0.94
C ASN A 593 -23.40 -19.40 -0.94
N GLY A 594 -23.02 -18.16 -0.57
CA GLY A 594 -21.64 -17.66 -0.74
C GLY A 594 -20.54 -18.29 0.15
N HIS A 595 -20.91 -19.17 1.08
CA HIS A 595 -20.00 -19.88 1.99
C HIS A 595 -19.46 -21.15 1.33
N CYS A 596 -18.22 -21.52 1.65
CA CYS A 596 -17.67 -22.80 1.23
C CYS A 596 -18.07 -23.85 2.27
N ASN A 597 -19.16 -24.56 2.02
CA ASN A 597 -19.73 -25.56 2.94
C ASN A 597 -18.98 -26.90 2.84
N VAL A 598 -17.67 -26.84 2.99
CA VAL A 598 -16.74 -27.97 2.88
C VAL A 598 -15.68 -27.89 3.97
N VAL A 599 -15.12 -29.06 4.31
CA VAL A 599 -13.75 -29.14 4.81
C VAL A 599 -12.86 -29.62 3.66
N TRP A 600 -11.71 -28.97 3.46
CA TRP A 600 -10.67 -29.45 2.55
C TRP A 600 -9.65 -30.31 3.28
N LYS A 601 -9.22 -31.43 2.68
CA LYS A 601 -8.01 -32.19 3.08
C LYS A 601 -6.85 -31.76 2.18
N ILE A 602 -5.70 -31.48 2.78
CA ILE A 602 -4.52 -30.93 2.10
C ILE A 602 -3.30 -31.74 2.52
N SER A 603 -2.71 -32.50 1.59
CA SER A 603 -1.41 -33.15 1.81
C SER A 603 -0.31 -32.11 2.13
N LEU A 604 0.44 -32.38 3.19
CA LEU A 604 1.63 -31.64 3.63
C LEU A 604 2.93 -32.26 3.09
N GLU A 605 2.90 -33.56 2.76
CA GLU A 605 4.00 -34.29 2.13
C GLU A 605 4.11 -33.93 0.64
N ASN A 606 3.01 -34.06 -0.12
CA ASN A 606 2.98 -33.79 -1.55
C ASN A 606 2.49 -32.37 -1.88
N ARG A 607 3.45 -31.47 -2.15
CA ARG A 607 3.18 -30.06 -2.50
C ARG A 607 2.48 -29.86 -3.86
N ASN A 608 2.51 -30.85 -4.76
CA ASN A 608 1.93 -30.77 -6.11
C ASN A 608 0.50 -31.31 -6.17
N GLU A 609 0.11 -32.18 -5.24
CA GLU A 609 -1.26 -32.61 -5.04
C GLU A 609 -2.19 -31.40 -4.87
N LYS A 610 -3.45 -31.46 -5.30
CA LYS A 610 -4.41 -30.36 -5.12
C LYS A 610 -5.09 -30.46 -3.75
N PRO A 611 -5.65 -29.37 -3.18
CA PRO A 611 -6.62 -29.50 -2.08
C PRO A 611 -7.83 -30.30 -2.58
N VAL A 612 -8.22 -31.34 -1.86
CA VAL A 612 -9.44 -32.11 -2.14
C VAL A 612 -10.52 -31.74 -1.12
N ILE A 613 -11.80 -31.91 -1.50
CA ILE A 613 -12.89 -31.82 -0.53
C ILE A 613 -12.85 -33.12 0.29
N PHE A 614 -12.83 -32.98 1.61
CA PHE A 614 -12.95 -34.11 2.53
C PHE A 614 -14.41 -34.46 2.77
N VAL A 615 -15.19 -33.46 3.19
CA VAL A 615 -16.63 -33.58 3.49
C VAL A 615 -17.37 -32.30 3.09
N GLY A 616 -18.67 -32.42 2.83
CA GLY A 616 -19.54 -31.32 2.41
C GLY A 616 -19.50 -31.03 0.90
N LYS A 617 -20.13 -29.93 0.46
CA LYS A 617 -20.24 -29.57 -0.97
C LYS A 617 -20.09 -28.06 -1.19
N LEU A 618 -19.29 -27.66 -2.17
CA LEU A 618 -19.00 -26.25 -2.43
C LEU A 618 -20.28 -25.48 -2.80
N PHE A 619 -20.53 -24.38 -2.09
CA PHE A 619 -21.69 -23.50 -2.30
C PHE A 619 -23.06 -24.20 -2.22
N GLU A 620 -23.14 -25.33 -1.53
CA GLU A 620 -24.39 -26.05 -1.27
C GLU A 620 -24.49 -26.34 0.24
N ALA A 621 -25.47 -25.74 0.90
CA ALA A 621 -25.71 -25.92 2.33
C ALA A 621 -26.69 -27.08 2.57
N GLY A 622 -26.50 -27.81 3.66
CA GLY A 622 -27.43 -28.82 4.13
C GLY A 622 -27.09 -29.32 5.53
N ASN A 623 -28.00 -30.07 6.14
CA ASN A 623 -27.92 -30.64 7.49
C ASN A 623 -27.80 -32.17 7.51
N GLY A 624 -27.83 -32.84 6.35
CA GLY A 624 -27.60 -34.28 6.24
C GLY A 624 -26.20 -34.71 6.69
N LYS A 625 -25.99 -36.03 6.81
CA LYS A 625 -24.72 -36.63 7.26
C LYS A 625 -23.53 -36.28 6.35
N ASP A 626 -23.75 -36.02 5.06
CA ASP A 626 -22.73 -35.65 4.06
C ASP A 626 -22.75 -34.14 3.70
N ARG A 627 -23.40 -33.31 4.51
CA ARG A 627 -23.58 -31.86 4.25
C ARG A 627 -23.18 -31.01 5.45
N LEU A 628 -22.79 -29.77 5.16
CA LEU A 628 -22.40 -28.75 6.12
C LEU A 628 -23.07 -27.41 5.77
N ASN A 629 -23.03 -26.46 6.69
CA ASN A 629 -23.62 -25.14 6.56
C ASN A 629 -22.80 -24.10 7.34
N ASP A 630 -21.97 -23.34 6.62
CA ASP A 630 -20.99 -22.40 7.18
C ASP A 630 -20.04 -23.01 8.24
N PRO A 631 -19.32 -24.11 7.94
CA PRO A 631 -18.42 -24.77 8.88
C PRO A 631 -17.27 -23.84 9.32
N GLN A 632 -17.11 -23.65 10.63
CA GLN A 632 -16.05 -22.83 11.25
C GLN A 632 -14.94 -23.73 11.82
N GLY A 633 -14.67 -23.68 13.14
CA GLY A 633 -13.55 -24.35 13.79
C GLY A 633 -13.49 -25.86 13.59
N LEU A 634 -12.25 -26.36 13.63
CA LEU A 634 -11.89 -27.76 13.47
C LEU A 634 -11.00 -28.24 14.63
N SER A 635 -11.15 -29.51 14.97
CA SER A 635 -10.23 -30.27 15.83
C SER A 635 -10.20 -31.73 15.37
N VAL A 636 -9.11 -32.44 15.66
CA VAL A 636 -9.00 -33.90 15.45
C VAL A 636 -8.66 -34.55 16.78
N ASP A 637 -9.18 -35.75 17.04
CA ASP A 637 -8.86 -36.55 18.23
C ASP A 637 -7.69 -37.53 17.99
N LYS A 638 -7.37 -38.37 18.98
CA LYS A 638 -6.31 -39.38 18.87
C LYS A 638 -6.59 -40.49 17.85
N ALA A 639 -7.87 -40.77 17.55
CA ALA A 639 -8.30 -41.82 16.62
C ALA A 639 -8.43 -41.30 15.18
N GLY A 640 -8.13 -40.02 14.93
CA GLY A 640 -8.23 -39.41 13.61
C GLY A 640 -9.62 -38.86 13.26
N ASN A 641 -10.58 -38.87 14.21
CA ASN A 641 -11.91 -38.32 13.95
C ASN A 641 -11.84 -36.79 13.90
N LEU A 642 -12.42 -36.20 12.85
CA LEU A 642 -12.50 -34.77 12.62
C LEU A 642 -13.81 -34.20 13.19
N TYR A 643 -13.69 -33.26 14.12
CA TYR A 643 -14.77 -32.49 14.72
C TYR A 643 -14.91 -31.15 14.01
N VAL A 644 -16.10 -30.86 13.49
CA VAL A 644 -16.41 -29.68 12.68
C VAL A 644 -17.49 -28.85 13.36
N ALA A 645 -17.18 -27.61 13.71
CA ALA A 645 -18.17 -26.64 14.21
C ALA A 645 -19.07 -26.17 13.04
N ASP A 646 -20.19 -26.86 12.84
CA ASP A 646 -21.14 -26.66 11.76
C ASP A 646 -22.13 -25.53 12.11
N TYR A 647 -21.60 -24.30 12.14
CA TYR A 647 -22.18 -23.14 12.81
C TYR A 647 -23.66 -22.92 12.51
N ALA A 648 -24.06 -22.94 11.24
CA ALA A 648 -25.43 -22.59 10.85
C ALA A 648 -26.42 -23.76 11.00
N ASN A 649 -25.94 -24.97 11.27
CA ASN A 649 -26.75 -26.12 11.64
C ASN A 649 -26.83 -26.35 13.17
N ASN A 650 -26.13 -25.55 13.99
CA ASN A 650 -26.07 -25.69 15.45
C ASN A 650 -25.65 -27.11 15.92
N ARG A 651 -24.56 -27.64 15.35
CA ARG A 651 -23.95 -28.90 15.79
C ARG A 651 -22.42 -28.88 15.72
N ILE A 652 -21.78 -29.77 16.47
CA ILE A 652 -20.47 -30.30 16.09
C ILE A 652 -20.72 -31.57 15.29
N ALA A 653 -20.41 -31.58 14.00
CA ALA A 653 -20.47 -32.77 13.16
C ALA A 653 -19.12 -33.50 13.20
N ILE A 654 -19.14 -34.83 13.28
CA ILE A 654 -17.95 -35.65 13.55
C ILE A 654 -17.82 -36.70 12.45
N PHE A 655 -16.61 -36.81 11.89
CA PHE A 655 -16.30 -37.69 10.76
C PHE A 655 -15.08 -38.55 11.09
N LYS A 656 -15.06 -39.81 10.66
CA LYS A 656 -13.87 -40.68 10.73
C LYS A 656 -12.80 -40.20 9.74
N GLU A 657 -11.60 -40.77 9.82
CA GLU A 657 -10.47 -40.41 8.93
C GLU A 657 -10.75 -40.64 7.43
N ASP A 658 -11.61 -41.60 7.10
CA ASP A 658 -12.08 -41.89 5.73
C ASP A 658 -13.11 -40.88 5.19
N GLY A 659 -13.59 -39.95 6.04
CA GLY A 659 -14.62 -38.96 5.71
C GLY A 659 -16.05 -39.46 5.93
N SER A 660 -16.26 -40.70 6.38
CA SER A 660 -17.58 -41.20 6.78
C SER A 660 -18.08 -40.48 8.03
N TYR A 661 -19.38 -40.19 8.06
CA TYR A 661 -20.01 -39.54 9.22
C TYR A 661 -20.04 -40.51 10.40
N LEU A 662 -19.49 -40.08 11.53
CA LEU A 662 -19.48 -40.83 12.78
C LEU A 662 -20.69 -40.45 13.64
N ASP A 663 -20.80 -39.18 14.03
CA ASP A 663 -21.76 -38.73 15.04
C ASP A 663 -21.90 -37.18 15.05
N GLU A 664 -22.79 -36.64 15.89
CA GLU A 664 -22.86 -35.21 16.20
C GLU A 664 -23.16 -34.87 17.66
N ILE A 665 -22.86 -33.63 18.04
CA ILE A 665 -23.26 -33.00 19.30
C ILE A 665 -24.09 -31.76 18.99
N SER A 666 -25.38 -31.77 19.33
CA SER A 666 -26.29 -30.63 19.19
C SER A 666 -25.85 -29.49 20.11
N VAL A 667 -25.53 -28.32 19.54
CA VAL A 667 -24.96 -27.20 20.30
C VAL A 667 -25.19 -25.85 19.63
N ASN A 668 -25.62 -24.84 20.39
CA ASN A 668 -26.00 -23.55 19.82
C ASN A 668 -24.80 -22.68 19.41
N SER A 669 -24.81 -22.21 18.16
CA SER A 669 -23.85 -21.25 17.56
C SER A 669 -22.35 -21.60 17.76
N PRO A 670 -21.89 -22.81 17.41
CA PRO A 670 -20.50 -23.24 17.60
C PRO A 670 -19.57 -22.56 16.59
N ASP A 671 -18.52 -21.90 17.08
CA ASP A 671 -17.52 -21.21 16.23
C ASP A 671 -16.14 -21.86 16.29
N GLN A 672 -15.73 -22.38 17.45
CA GLN A 672 -14.50 -23.14 17.63
C GLN A 672 -14.76 -24.40 18.45
N VAL A 673 -14.09 -25.48 18.09
CA VAL A 673 -14.04 -26.74 18.83
C VAL A 673 -12.59 -27.12 19.10
N LYS A 674 -12.30 -27.70 20.27
CA LYS A 674 -11.02 -28.30 20.64
C LYS A 674 -11.27 -29.60 21.41
N VAL A 675 -10.57 -30.66 21.01
CA VAL A 675 -10.61 -31.97 21.69
C VAL A 675 -9.26 -32.17 22.39
N SER A 676 -9.26 -32.62 23.63
CA SER A 676 -8.06 -32.97 24.38
C SER A 676 -7.58 -34.40 24.11
N LYS A 677 -6.36 -34.71 24.54
CA LYS A 677 -5.77 -36.04 24.64
C LYS A 677 -6.57 -36.98 25.55
N SER A 678 -7.39 -36.46 26.46
CA SER A 678 -8.31 -37.24 27.30
C SER A 678 -9.69 -37.47 26.66
N GLY A 679 -9.94 -36.91 25.47
CA GLY A 679 -11.22 -36.98 24.77
C GLY A 679 -12.21 -35.86 25.12
N ALA A 680 -11.90 -35.00 26.09
CA ALA A 680 -12.78 -33.89 26.48
C ALA A 680 -12.93 -32.85 25.36
N ILE A 681 -14.16 -32.39 25.13
CA ILE A 681 -14.52 -31.56 23.98
C ILE A 681 -14.93 -30.18 24.48
N TYR A 682 -14.19 -29.16 24.08
CA TYR A 682 -14.45 -27.76 24.38
C TYR A 682 -15.07 -27.07 23.16
N VAL A 683 -16.23 -26.45 23.34
CA VAL A 683 -16.95 -25.71 22.28
C VAL A 683 -17.05 -24.24 22.68
N MET A 684 -16.60 -23.34 21.81
CA MET A 684 -16.76 -21.90 21.97
C MET A 684 -17.97 -21.39 21.20
N HIS A 685 -18.85 -20.67 21.88
CA HIS A 685 -20.12 -20.18 21.35
C HIS A 685 -20.03 -18.70 20.97
N VAL A 686 -20.45 -18.34 19.76
CA VAL A 686 -20.40 -16.95 19.27
C VAL A 686 -21.67 -16.57 18.51
N ILE A 687 -22.39 -15.57 19.00
CA ILE A 687 -23.65 -15.12 18.41
C ILE A 687 -23.40 -14.00 17.40
N ARG A 688 -23.88 -14.16 16.16
CA ARG A 688 -23.80 -13.15 15.09
C ARG A 688 -25.04 -12.24 15.09
N LYS A 689 -24.85 -10.92 15.20
CA LYS A 689 -25.95 -9.94 15.17
C LYS A 689 -26.33 -9.56 13.72
N THR A 690 -27.54 -9.95 13.29
CA THR A 690 -28.27 -9.64 12.03
C THR A 690 -27.91 -10.43 10.76
N LYS A 691 -28.88 -10.56 9.82
CA LYS A 691 -28.69 -11.10 8.46
C LYS A 691 -27.49 -10.41 7.79
N ILE A 692 -26.61 -11.18 7.16
CA ILE A 692 -25.33 -10.68 6.63
C ILE A 692 -25.59 -9.76 5.43
N GLN A 693 -25.71 -8.45 5.69
CA GLN A 693 -25.88 -7.43 4.64
C GLN A 693 -24.61 -7.27 3.78
N ASN A 694 -24.80 -6.87 2.52
CA ASN A 694 -23.81 -6.70 1.44
C ASN A 694 -22.73 -5.61 1.64
N THR A 695 -22.30 -5.37 2.87
CA THR A 695 -21.24 -4.41 3.20
C THR A 695 -19.96 -5.15 3.52
N HIS A 696 -19.01 -5.22 2.57
CA HIS A 696 -17.53 -5.19 2.63
C HIS A 696 -16.73 -5.80 3.81
N TRP A 697 -17.39 -6.45 4.76
CA TRP A 697 -17.02 -6.44 6.16
C TRP A 697 -17.54 -7.70 6.84
N TYR A 698 -16.74 -8.76 6.78
CA TYR A 698 -16.71 -9.78 7.84
C TYR A 698 -16.07 -9.14 9.10
N THR A 699 -16.62 -8.01 9.56
CA THR A 699 -16.04 -7.24 10.68
C THR A 699 -16.36 -7.92 11.99
N GLU A 700 -15.30 -8.18 12.76
CA GLU A 700 -15.30 -8.60 14.15
C GLU A 700 -16.45 -8.02 14.99
N SER A 701 -16.79 -6.74 14.80
CA SER A 701 -17.82 -5.98 15.51
C SER A 701 -19.26 -6.53 15.45
N ARG A 702 -19.51 -7.63 14.72
CA ARG A 702 -20.82 -8.32 14.66
C ARG A 702 -20.83 -9.69 15.36
N TRP A 703 -19.70 -10.15 15.88
CA TRP A 703 -19.52 -11.43 16.55
C TRP A 703 -19.51 -11.20 18.07
N ARG A 704 -20.43 -11.81 18.81
CA ARG A 704 -20.50 -11.71 20.28
C ARG A 704 -20.15 -13.06 20.90
N PHE A 705 -19.01 -13.13 21.59
CA PHE A 705 -18.71 -14.25 22.48
C PHE A 705 -19.86 -14.48 23.46
N ALA A 706 -20.33 -15.72 23.55
CA ALA A 706 -21.46 -16.11 24.39
C ALA A 706 -21.01 -17.02 25.55
N GLY A 707 -20.03 -17.89 25.32
CA GLY A 707 -19.51 -18.79 26.34
C GLY A 707 -18.55 -19.85 25.82
N VAL A 708 -18.19 -20.78 26.70
CA VAL A 708 -17.48 -22.03 26.41
C VAL A 708 -18.17 -23.17 27.18
N THR A 709 -18.40 -24.30 26.52
CA THR A 709 -18.93 -25.53 27.12
C THR A 709 -17.89 -26.64 27.04
N LYS A 710 -17.69 -27.37 28.14
CA LYS A 710 -16.86 -28.58 28.23
C LYS A 710 -17.78 -29.80 28.29
N TYR A 711 -17.63 -30.70 27.32
CA TYR A 711 -18.21 -32.04 27.33
C TYR A 711 -17.15 -33.06 27.76
N LYS A 712 -17.55 -34.08 28.52
CA LYS A 712 -16.68 -35.13 29.06
C LYS A 712 -15.90 -35.86 27.96
N ASN A 713 -16.61 -36.37 26.97
CA ASN A 713 -16.10 -37.10 25.81
C ASN A 713 -17.20 -37.24 24.75
N LEU A 714 -16.93 -37.97 23.66
CA LEU A 714 -17.90 -38.24 22.61
C LEU A 714 -18.95 -39.27 23.03
N GLU A 715 -18.55 -40.27 23.81
CA GLU A 715 -19.38 -41.42 24.17
C GLU A 715 -20.55 -41.01 25.08
N SER A 716 -20.30 -40.18 26.09
CA SER A 716 -21.33 -39.78 27.06
C SER A 716 -22.01 -38.46 26.71
N LYS A 717 -21.36 -37.60 25.90
CA LYS A 717 -21.81 -36.24 25.54
C LYS A 717 -22.26 -35.39 26.74
N THR A 718 -21.80 -35.72 27.94
CA THR A 718 -22.22 -35.07 29.19
C THR A 718 -21.51 -33.73 29.33
N ILE A 719 -22.26 -32.66 29.61
CA ILE A 719 -21.67 -31.36 29.96
C ILE A 719 -21.09 -31.46 31.37
N GLU A 720 -19.78 -31.24 31.52
CA GLU A 720 -19.11 -31.23 32.82
C GLU A 720 -18.97 -29.83 33.40
N ALA A 721 -18.78 -28.82 32.54
CA ALA A 721 -18.62 -27.44 32.97
C ALA A 721 -18.96 -26.44 31.86
N GLU A 722 -19.48 -25.27 32.23
CA GLU A 722 -19.76 -24.17 31.31
C GLU A 722 -19.25 -22.82 31.85
N TYR A 723 -18.85 -21.94 30.93
CA TYR A 723 -18.72 -20.50 31.15
C TYR A 723 -19.75 -19.79 30.28
N LYS A 724 -20.70 -19.07 30.89
CA LYS A 724 -21.69 -18.26 30.19
C LYS A 724 -21.48 -16.78 30.52
N ILE A 725 -21.45 -15.90 29.52
CA ILE A 725 -21.22 -14.47 29.76
C ILE A 725 -22.48 -13.82 30.37
N ASN A 726 -22.34 -13.33 31.60
CA ASN A 726 -23.46 -12.78 32.36
C ASN A 726 -23.72 -11.28 32.03
N SER A 727 -24.98 -10.85 32.17
CA SER A 727 -25.49 -9.45 32.07
C SER A 727 -25.64 -8.78 30.70
N GLY A 728 -26.63 -7.87 30.62
CA GLY A 728 -27.00 -7.06 29.45
C GLY A 728 -26.03 -5.94 29.03
N ARG A 729 -24.73 -6.05 29.32
CA ARG A 729 -23.74 -5.13 28.77
C ARG A 729 -23.59 -5.38 27.27
N LYS A 730 -23.64 -4.33 26.46
CA LYS A 730 -23.43 -4.38 25.00
C LYS A 730 -21.95 -4.67 24.69
N ALA A 731 -21.50 -5.90 24.95
CA ALA A 731 -20.23 -6.42 24.48
C ALA A 731 -20.26 -6.52 22.95
N HIS A 732 -19.87 -5.44 22.28
CA HIS A 732 -19.48 -5.47 20.88
C HIS A 732 -18.20 -6.29 20.82
N GLY A 733 -18.31 -7.57 20.48
CA GLY A 733 -17.18 -8.51 20.48
C GLY A 733 -16.20 -8.27 19.34
N GLY A 734 -15.01 -8.87 19.49
CA GLY A 734 -13.84 -8.63 18.66
C GLY A 734 -13.29 -9.89 18.00
N GLY A 735 -14.14 -10.76 17.45
CA GLY A 735 -13.68 -11.98 16.75
C GLY A 735 -13.01 -13.01 17.67
N ALA A 736 -13.64 -13.30 18.82
CA ALA A 736 -13.13 -14.13 19.91
C ALA A 736 -12.34 -15.40 19.51
N PHE A 737 -11.39 -15.79 20.34
CA PHE A 737 -10.47 -16.91 20.11
C PHE A 737 -10.50 -17.86 21.31
N MET A 738 -10.37 -19.16 21.04
CA MET A 738 -10.16 -20.20 22.04
C MET A 738 -9.01 -21.13 21.59
N ASN A 739 -8.13 -21.50 22.50
CA ASN A 739 -7.12 -22.53 22.26
C ASN A 739 -6.86 -23.34 23.52
N LEU A 740 -6.35 -24.55 23.35
CA LEU A 740 -6.13 -25.52 24.41
C LEU A 740 -4.63 -25.80 24.51
N ASP A 741 -4.06 -25.52 25.68
CA ASP A 741 -2.76 -26.07 26.07
C ASP A 741 -3.00 -27.39 26.80
N ASP A 742 -2.74 -28.47 26.06
CA ASP A 742 -2.91 -29.85 26.49
C ASP A 742 -1.53 -30.53 26.66
N SER A 743 -0.48 -29.74 26.96
CA SER A 743 0.87 -30.23 27.25
C SER A 743 1.05 -30.72 28.70
N ARG A 744 0.00 -30.61 29.53
CA ARG A 744 0.03 -30.81 30.97
C ARG A 744 -1.03 -31.82 31.41
N ASP A 745 -0.86 -32.35 32.62
CA ASP A 745 -1.81 -33.26 33.28
C ASP A 745 -3.20 -32.64 33.45
N LYS A 746 -3.27 -31.32 33.68
CA LYS A 746 -4.51 -30.52 33.68
C LYS A 746 -4.50 -29.52 32.51
N PRO A 747 -5.34 -29.71 31.48
CA PRO A 747 -5.37 -28.83 30.32
C PRO A 747 -5.72 -27.37 30.68
N ARG A 748 -5.10 -26.41 30.00
CA ARG A 748 -5.38 -24.97 30.15
C ARG A 748 -6.13 -24.43 28.93
N ILE A 749 -7.26 -23.76 29.15
CA ILE A 749 -8.08 -23.16 28.09
C ILE A 749 -7.81 -21.66 28.04
N TYR A 750 -7.22 -21.18 26.94
CA TYR A 750 -7.02 -19.76 26.71
C TYR A 750 -8.17 -19.17 25.90
N VAL A 751 -8.71 -18.03 26.35
CA VAL A 751 -9.74 -17.25 25.62
C VAL A 751 -9.33 -15.79 25.48
N GLY A 752 -9.66 -15.16 24.35
CA GLY A 752 -9.31 -13.74 24.09
C GLY A 752 -10.13 -13.11 22.98
N GLY A 753 -9.92 -11.82 22.72
CA GLY A 753 -10.74 -11.06 21.74
C GLY A 753 -12.20 -10.86 22.18
N LEU A 754 -12.48 -10.96 23.49
CA LEU A 754 -13.83 -10.99 24.06
C LEU A 754 -14.61 -9.67 23.88
N ALA A 755 -13.91 -8.56 23.62
CA ALA A 755 -14.47 -7.27 23.25
C ALA A 755 -13.72 -6.69 22.04
N TRP A 756 -14.36 -5.78 21.30
CA TRP A 756 -13.80 -5.17 20.10
C TRP A 756 -12.49 -4.43 20.40
N ARG A 757 -11.43 -4.75 19.66
CA ARG A 757 -10.05 -4.26 19.89
C ARG A 757 -9.49 -4.56 21.29
N ASN A 758 -10.06 -5.52 22.02
CA ASN A 758 -9.43 -6.03 23.22
C ASN A 758 -8.15 -6.79 22.86
N SER A 759 -7.09 -6.54 23.62
CA SER A 759 -5.80 -7.22 23.49
C SER A 759 -5.56 -8.24 24.59
N SER A 760 -6.47 -8.43 25.55
CA SER A 760 -6.27 -9.38 26.65
C SER A 760 -6.52 -10.85 26.26
N ILE A 761 -5.75 -11.72 26.91
CA ILE A 761 -5.87 -13.18 26.89
C ILE A 761 -6.11 -13.61 28.34
N HIS A 762 -7.12 -14.45 28.55
CA HIS A 762 -7.54 -14.96 29.84
C HIS A 762 -7.41 -16.49 29.86
N LEU A 763 -7.16 -17.05 31.03
CA LEU A 763 -7.32 -18.48 31.29
C LEU A 763 -8.77 -18.74 31.76
N LEU A 764 -9.43 -19.76 31.22
CA LEU A 764 -10.59 -20.38 31.88
C LEU A 764 -10.09 -21.52 32.75
N ALA A 765 -10.40 -21.44 34.05
CA ALA A 765 -10.15 -22.48 35.04
C ALA A 765 -11.47 -23.19 35.38
N GLU A 766 -11.40 -24.48 35.68
CA GLU A 766 -12.53 -25.26 36.17
C GLU A 766 -12.57 -25.18 37.70
N LYS A 767 -13.71 -24.76 38.24
CA LYS A 767 -13.96 -24.64 39.68
C LYS A 767 -15.45 -24.87 39.95
N ASP A 768 -15.76 -25.76 40.89
CA ASP A 768 -17.12 -26.08 41.37
C ASP A 768 -18.08 -26.45 40.21
N GLY A 769 -17.63 -27.34 39.30
CA GLY A 769 -18.41 -27.78 38.12
C GLY A 769 -18.66 -26.68 37.07
N LYS A 770 -17.92 -25.56 37.12
CA LYS A 770 -18.09 -24.40 36.23
C LYS A 770 -16.75 -23.97 35.66
N LEU A 771 -16.77 -23.45 34.43
CA LEU A 771 -15.62 -22.74 33.88
C LEU A 771 -15.71 -21.27 34.33
N GLN A 772 -14.61 -20.73 34.83
CA GLN A 772 -14.51 -19.36 35.36
C GLN A 772 -13.27 -18.66 34.80
N LEU A 773 -13.33 -17.34 34.57
CA LEU A 773 -12.15 -16.58 34.19
C LEU A 773 -11.19 -16.50 35.39
N ALA A 774 -9.99 -17.04 35.25
CA ALA A 774 -8.96 -16.95 36.28
C ALA A 774 -8.35 -15.54 36.34
N GLU A 775 -7.76 -15.20 37.49
CA GLU A 775 -7.14 -13.88 37.73
C GLU A 775 -5.95 -13.58 36.81
N LYS A 776 -5.21 -14.62 36.38
CA LYS A 776 -4.02 -14.46 35.55
C LYS A 776 -4.41 -14.14 34.09
N ILE A 777 -4.10 -12.91 33.67
CA ILE A 777 -4.32 -12.43 32.30
C ILE A 777 -3.00 -11.97 31.65
N MET A 778 -2.91 -12.07 30.32
CA MET A 778 -1.88 -11.41 29.51
C MET A 778 -2.51 -10.24 28.75
N GLY A 779 -1.77 -9.13 28.57
CA GLY A 779 -2.21 -7.99 27.75
C GLY A 779 -3.45 -7.22 28.22
N GLY A 780 -3.83 -7.37 29.49
CA GLY A 780 -4.74 -6.45 30.16
C GLY A 780 -3.98 -5.66 31.22
N SER A 781 -4.07 -4.34 31.17
CA SER A 781 -4.19 -3.62 32.44
C SER A 781 -5.50 -4.05 33.07
N ASN A 782 -5.45 -4.46 34.34
CA ASN A 782 -6.63 -4.92 35.05
C ASN A 782 -7.75 -3.87 35.03
N VAL A 783 -8.96 -4.35 35.32
CA VAL A 783 -10.16 -3.55 35.58
C VAL A 783 -9.78 -2.29 36.38
N LYS A 784 -9.81 -1.10 35.73
CA LYS A 784 -9.27 0.22 36.14
C LYS A 784 -7.88 0.67 35.57
N ARG A 785 -7.71 0.61 34.24
CA ARG A 785 -7.27 1.76 33.38
C ARG A 785 -5.87 2.43 33.57
N GLU A 786 -4.84 1.79 34.11
CA GLU A 786 -3.45 2.30 34.07
C GLU A 786 -2.51 1.29 33.36
N PRO A 787 -1.62 1.71 32.43
CA PRO A 787 -0.66 0.80 31.79
C PRO A 787 0.52 0.49 32.72
N LEU A 788 1.03 -0.74 32.70
CA LEU A 788 2.12 -1.21 33.57
C LEU A 788 3.51 -0.82 33.04
N GLY A 789 3.67 0.42 32.58
CA GLY A 789 4.89 0.91 31.93
C GLY A 789 5.14 0.42 30.50
N ASP A 790 4.19 -0.28 29.90
CA ASP A 790 4.27 -0.70 28.50
C ASP A 790 3.91 0.43 27.51
N VAL A 791 4.69 0.53 26.44
CA VAL A 791 4.42 1.38 25.28
C VAL A 791 3.66 0.57 24.23
N GLY A 792 2.36 0.83 24.12
CA GLY A 792 1.61 0.37 22.95
C GLY A 792 1.96 1.20 21.71
N PHE A 793 2.35 0.53 20.61
CA PHE A 793 2.47 1.04 19.23
C PHE A 793 2.65 2.58 19.09
N SER A 794 3.83 3.07 19.46
CA SER A 794 4.12 4.51 19.54
C SER A 794 4.56 5.10 18.20
N GLY A 795 3.68 5.88 17.57
CA GLY A 795 4.05 6.72 16.43
C GLY A 795 4.63 8.08 16.83
N ASP A 796 4.30 8.56 18.03
CA ASP A 796 4.62 9.91 18.51
C ASP A 796 5.46 9.84 19.78
N ILE A 797 6.50 10.67 19.84
CA ILE A 797 7.32 10.89 21.03
C ILE A 797 7.64 12.37 21.17
N ALA A 798 7.63 12.86 22.41
CA ALA A 798 8.09 14.19 22.79
C ALA A 798 9.06 14.08 23.97
N TYR A 799 10.00 15.02 24.06
CA TYR A 799 10.96 15.14 25.15
C TYR A 799 10.87 16.55 25.74
N VAL A 800 10.69 16.68 27.05
CA VAL A 800 10.71 17.95 27.80
C VAL A 800 11.25 17.68 29.21
N ALA A 801 12.26 18.44 29.63
CA ALA A 801 12.76 18.52 31.02
C ALA A 801 12.88 17.15 31.73
N GLY A 802 13.74 16.28 31.23
CA GLY A 802 13.99 14.93 31.78
C GLY A 802 12.88 13.91 31.51
N LYS A 803 11.76 14.29 30.88
CA LYS A 803 10.60 13.40 30.65
C LYS A 803 10.38 13.11 29.16
N LEU A 804 10.08 11.84 28.89
CA LEU A 804 9.60 11.35 27.59
C LEU A 804 8.11 11.09 27.65
N TYR A 805 7.41 11.58 26.63
CA TYR A 805 5.98 11.38 26.46
C TYR A 805 5.74 10.59 25.19
N SER A 806 5.02 9.48 25.29
CA SER A 806 4.58 8.67 24.15
C SER A 806 3.06 8.62 24.08
N SER A 807 2.50 8.42 22.90
CA SER A 807 1.10 8.01 22.78
C SER A 807 0.90 6.70 23.56
N GLY A 808 0.03 6.71 24.58
CA GLY A 808 -0.22 5.53 25.40
C GLY A 808 -0.99 4.43 24.67
N PRO A 809 -1.15 3.23 25.26
CA PRO A 809 -1.85 2.08 24.68
C PRO A 809 -3.37 2.31 24.57
N SER A 810 -3.77 3.22 23.68
CA SER A 810 -5.14 3.51 23.33
C SER A 810 -5.56 2.67 22.12
N SER A 811 -5.99 1.44 22.38
CA SER A 811 -6.58 0.53 21.39
C SER A 811 -7.95 1.01 20.85
N TRP A 812 -8.21 2.32 20.76
CA TRP A 812 -9.58 2.88 20.80
C TRP A 812 -9.99 3.90 19.74
N GLY A 813 -9.26 4.04 18.64
CA GLY A 813 -9.70 4.77 17.42
C GLY A 813 -9.31 6.25 17.44
N TYR A 814 -9.26 6.76 18.66
CA TYR A 814 -9.12 8.14 19.05
C TYR A 814 -7.95 8.24 20.02
N LYS A 815 -7.01 9.15 19.76
CA LYS A 815 -6.06 9.54 20.81
C LYS A 815 -6.89 10.16 21.92
N GLY A 816 -6.97 9.48 23.05
CA GLY A 816 -7.51 10.06 24.27
C GLY A 816 -6.64 11.23 24.69
N ASN A 817 -7.10 12.00 25.67
CA ASN A 817 -6.30 13.05 26.28
C ASN A 817 -5.23 12.51 27.24
N ARG A 818 -4.57 11.38 26.93
CA ARG A 818 -3.58 10.71 27.80
C ARG A 818 -2.34 10.21 27.04
N TRP A 819 -1.17 10.45 27.62
CA TRP A 819 0.16 10.04 27.13
C TRP A 819 0.88 9.24 28.21
N THR A 820 1.61 8.19 27.83
CA THR A 820 2.51 7.47 28.75
C THR A 820 3.76 8.30 28.98
N THR A 821 4.07 8.58 30.25
CA THR A 821 5.23 9.35 30.66
C THR A 821 6.32 8.43 31.19
N PHE A 822 7.56 8.68 30.79
CA PHE A 822 8.75 8.00 31.28
C PHE A 822 9.81 9.01 31.69
N ASP A 823 10.54 8.72 32.75
CA ASP A 823 11.80 9.39 33.02
C ASP A 823 12.81 9.02 31.93
N ALA A 824 13.42 10.03 31.31
CA ALA A 824 14.24 9.86 30.10
C ALA A 824 15.61 9.23 30.38
N LEU A 825 16.13 9.40 31.60
CA LEU A 825 17.44 8.88 32.01
C LEU A 825 17.32 7.40 32.42
N THR A 826 16.40 7.10 33.32
CA THR A 826 16.19 5.77 33.91
C THR A 826 15.26 4.89 33.07
N GLY A 827 14.46 5.45 32.17
CA GLY A 827 13.42 4.73 31.43
C GLY A 827 12.25 4.24 32.31
N LYS A 828 12.18 4.67 33.57
CA LYS A 828 11.11 4.29 34.51
C LYS A 828 9.80 4.90 34.06
N PHE A 829 8.72 4.12 34.10
CA PHE A 829 7.36 4.63 33.87
C PHE A 829 6.90 5.51 35.03
N GLU A 830 6.33 6.67 34.71
CA GLU A 830 5.91 7.69 35.68
C GLU A 830 4.39 7.92 35.69
N GLY A 831 3.60 7.13 34.95
CA GLY A 831 2.15 7.27 34.87
C GLY A 831 1.66 7.86 33.56
N LEU A 832 0.39 8.30 33.56
CA LEU A 832 -0.28 8.90 32.41
C LEU A 832 -0.42 10.43 32.56
N MET A 833 0.30 11.21 31.74
CA MET A 833 -0.01 12.64 31.59
C MET A 833 -1.39 12.80 30.95
N LYS A 834 -2.32 13.46 31.62
CA LYS A 834 -3.67 13.76 31.11
C LYS A 834 -3.77 15.23 30.72
N LEU A 835 -4.12 15.53 29.47
CA LEU A 835 -4.41 16.91 29.07
C LEU A 835 -5.74 17.37 29.69
N THR A 836 -5.71 18.49 30.39
CA THR A 836 -6.85 19.05 31.15
C THR A 836 -7.39 20.32 30.50
N LYS A 837 -8.66 20.65 30.77
CA LYS A 837 -9.28 21.90 30.32
C LYS A 837 -8.63 23.07 31.08
N GLY A 838 -8.08 24.04 30.34
CA GLY A 838 -7.85 25.39 30.85
C GLY A 838 -9.03 26.31 30.53
N LYS A 839 -8.96 27.60 30.88
CA LYS A 839 -9.87 28.62 30.32
C LYS A 839 -9.58 28.77 28.82
N GLY A 840 -10.53 28.41 27.95
CA GLY A 840 -10.34 28.41 26.49
C GLY A 840 -11.15 27.35 25.74
N ILE A 841 -10.79 27.06 24.50
CA ILE A 841 -11.56 26.20 23.58
C ILE A 841 -11.53 24.73 24.04
N GLU A 842 -12.70 24.12 24.24
CA GLU A 842 -12.82 22.75 24.76
C GLU A 842 -12.53 21.65 23.70
N ILE A 843 -11.26 21.39 23.39
CA ILE A 843 -10.87 20.44 22.34
C ILE A 843 -10.19 19.18 22.92
N PHE A 844 -10.88 18.04 22.86
CA PHE A 844 -10.28 16.71 23.15
C PHE A 844 -10.73 15.60 22.17
N LYS A 845 -11.35 15.96 21.03
CA LYS A 845 -11.83 15.01 20.03
C LYS A 845 -10.80 14.93 18.89
N ASN A 846 -10.01 13.85 18.84
CA ASN A 846 -8.98 13.57 17.83
C ASN A 846 -7.69 14.42 17.96
N MET A 847 -6.99 14.28 19.08
CA MET A 847 -5.68 14.91 19.31
C MET A 847 -4.64 14.48 18.25
N GLY A 848 -3.79 15.42 17.82
CA GLY A 848 -2.69 15.16 16.89
C GLY A 848 -1.38 14.86 17.62
N GLU A 849 -0.27 15.43 17.17
CA GLU A 849 1.07 15.13 17.70
C GLU A 849 1.42 15.93 18.93
N LEU A 850 2.11 15.32 19.89
CA LEU A 850 2.76 16.05 20.98
C LEU A 850 4.23 16.28 20.60
N VAL A 851 4.72 17.51 20.77
CA VAL A 851 6.11 17.92 20.53
C VAL A 851 6.61 18.70 21.74
N GLY A 852 7.87 18.44 22.14
CA GLY A 852 8.53 19.19 23.19
C GLY A 852 9.18 20.46 22.66
N GLY A 853 8.87 21.58 23.30
CA GLY A 853 9.58 22.83 23.09
C GLY A 853 10.84 22.91 23.96
N LYS A 854 11.87 23.55 23.41
CA LYS A 854 13.12 23.88 24.13
C LYS A 854 12.92 24.99 25.19
N ASP A 855 11.72 25.58 25.22
CA ASP A 855 11.18 26.49 26.25
C ASP A 855 10.61 25.76 27.48
N GLY A 856 10.63 24.42 27.51
CA GLY A 856 10.10 23.62 28.62
C GLY A 856 8.59 23.34 28.54
N LEU A 857 7.92 23.72 27.45
CA LEU A 857 6.49 23.49 27.24
C LEU A 857 6.23 22.38 26.21
N LEU A 858 4.99 21.89 26.18
CA LEU A 858 4.53 20.88 25.24
C LEU A 858 3.52 21.51 24.28
N TYR A 859 3.63 21.14 23.00
CA TYR A 859 2.88 21.71 21.89
C TYR A 859 2.17 20.61 21.10
N LEU A 860 0.97 20.89 20.61
CA LEU A 860 0.19 19.94 19.83
C LEU A 860 -0.65 20.58 18.73
N GLN A 861 -0.43 20.16 17.49
CA GLN A 861 -1.36 20.44 16.39
C GLN A 861 -2.52 19.44 16.45
N SER A 862 -3.77 19.91 16.48
CA SER A 862 -4.94 19.02 16.43
C SER A 862 -5.18 18.44 15.03
N SER A 863 -6.09 17.47 14.90
CA SER A 863 -6.41 16.87 13.60
C SER A 863 -7.65 17.51 12.96
N CYS A 864 -8.07 16.94 11.82
CA CYS A 864 -8.96 17.52 10.80
C CYS A 864 -10.31 18.14 11.22
N GLN A 865 -10.71 18.07 12.49
CA GLN A 865 -11.94 18.71 12.98
C GLN A 865 -11.68 20.10 13.54
N ASP A 866 -10.62 20.28 14.34
CA ASP A 866 -10.44 21.51 15.13
C ASP A 866 -9.38 22.46 14.54
N ASN A 867 -8.38 21.94 13.82
CA ASN A 867 -7.38 22.74 13.08
C ASN A 867 -6.63 23.81 13.93
N VAL A 868 -6.31 23.48 15.18
CA VAL A 868 -5.63 24.35 16.15
C VAL A 868 -4.19 23.91 16.44
N VAL A 869 -3.39 24.83 16.97
CA VAL A 869 -2.19 24.53 17.77
C VAL A 869 -2.50 24.80 19.24
N ILE A 870 -2.23 23.82 20.09
CA ILE A 870 -2.48 23.79 21.54
C ILE A 870 -1.13 23.85 22.27
N ARG A 871 -1.09 24.57 23.40
CA ARG A 871 0.08 24.66 24.30
C ARG A 871 -0.27 24.24 25.72
N VAL A 872 0.56 23.39 26.31
CA VAL A 872 0.39 22.85 27.66
C VAL A 872 1.72 22.75 28.40
N ASP A 873 1.68 22.67 29.73
CA ASP A 873 2.86 22.36 30.55
C ASP A 873 3.15 20.85 30.62
N LYS A 874 4.25 20.49 31.30
CA LYS A 874 4.69 19.10 31.51
C LYS A 874 3.70 18.18 32.27
N SER A 875 2.66 18.75 32.89
CA SER A 875 1.56 18.03 33.55
C SER A 875 0.35 17.81 32.63
N GLY A 876 0.28 18.54 31.52
CA GLY A 876 -0.84 18.55 30.58
C GLY A 876 -1.86 19.67 30.81
N LYS A 877 -1.56 20.65 31.67
CA LYS A 877 -2.41 21.82 31.91
C LYS A 877 -2.22 22.86 30.80
N GLY A 878 -3.31 23.41 30.28
CA GLY A 878 -3.28 24.45 29.23
C GLY A 878 -2.55 25.72 29.66
N VAL A 879 -1.64 26.20 28.81
CA VAL A 879 -0.84 27.43 29.03
C VAL A 879 -1.23 28.49 27.99
N PRO A 880 -1.91 29.60 28.39
CA PRO A 880 -2.39 30.63 27.47
C PRO A 880 -1.32 31.24 26.57
N PHE A 881 -1.71 31.59 25.34
CA PHE A 881 -0.97 32.49 24.45
C PHE A 881 -1.37 33.93 24.73
N GLU A 882 -0.39 34.82 24.87
CA GLU A 882 -0.60 36.26 25.14
C GLU A 882 -1.53 36.91 24.11
N THR A 883 -1.40 36.53 22.83
CA THR A 883 -2.12 37.15 21.69
C THR A 883 -3.65 37.00 21.80
N ASN A 884 -4.16 35.99 22.52
CA ASN A 884 -5.61 35.72 22.58
C ASN A 884 -6.13 35.24 23.95
N GLY A 885 -5.28 35.17 24.98
CA GLY A 885 -5.63 34.69 26.32
C GLY A 885 -6.04 33.20 26.41
N LYS A 886 -5.93 32.44 25.31
CA LYS A 886 -6.35 31.03 25.20
C LYS A 886 -5.13 30.13 25.05
N PHE A 887 -5.20 28.90 25.53
CA PHE A 887 -4.15 27.89 25.36
C PHE A 887 -4.11 27.27 23.95
N ALA A 888 -4.88 27.81 23.00
CA ALA A 888 -5.00 27.32 21.63
C ALA A 888 -5.11 28.47 20.61
N ILE A 889 -4.58 28.25 19.40
CA ILE A 889 -4.63 29.18 18.26
C ILE A 889 -5.23 28.42 17.06
N GLU A 890 -6.22 29.01 16.41
CA GLU A 890 -6.91 28.47 15.22
C GLU A 890 -6.15 28.79 13.92
N GLY A 891 -6.65 28.31 12.79
CA GLY A 891 -6.09 28.67 11.47
C GLY A 891 -4.95 27.78 10.98
N PHE A 892 -4.82 26.55 11.51
CA PHE A 892 -3.86 25.53 11.09
C PHE A 892 -4.53 24.32 10.44
N PRO A 893 -5.31 24.50 9.34
CA PRO A 893 -6.00 23.40 8.67
C PRO A 893 -5.03 22.31 8.24
N TYR A 894 -5.16 21.14 8.85
CA TYR A 894 -4.34 19.99 8.55
C TYR A 894 -5.23 18.77 8.35
N GLY A 895 -4.96 18.02 7.27
CA GLY A 895 -6.00 17.21 6.66
C GLY A 895 -6.44 15.99 7.48
N HIS A 896 -7.03 14.98 6.82
CA HIS A 896 -7.03 13.59 7.34
C HIS A 896 -5.60 12.98 7.48
N ALA A 897 -4.60 13.84 7.31
CA ALA A 897 -3.24 13.71 7.79
C ALA A 897 -3.21 13.87 9.31
N ARG A 898 -3.40 12.76 10.02
CA ARG A 898 -2.67 12.59 11.27
C ARG A 898 -1.19 12.65 10.89
N GLN A 899 -0.44 13.57 11.48
CA GLN A 899 1.02 13.59 11.59
C GLN A 899 1.91 14.10 10.42
N THR A 900 2.71 15.13 10.72
CA THR A 900 3.94 15.56 10.01
C THR A 900 5.07 16.06 10.92
N GLY A 901 4.80 16.37 12.19
CA GLY A 901 5.69 17.09 13.08
C GLY A 901 5.52 18.59 12.91
N LEU A 902 5.20 19.28 14.01
CA LEU A 902 5.56 20.70 14.16
C LEU A 902 6.93 20.76 14.82
N PHE A 903 7.59 21.92 14.80
CA PHE A 903 8.86 22.13 15.50
C PHE A 903 8.81 23.41 16.32
N VAL A 904 9.49 23.44 17.47
CA VAL A 904 9.63 24.62 18.32
C VAL A 904 11.12 24.86 18.54
N ASP A 905 11.59 26.05 18.15
CA ASP A 905 13.01 26.39 18.30
C ASP A 905 13.37 26.75 19.76
N ARG A 906 14.66 26.98 20.04
CA ARG A 906 15.15 27.32 21.40
C ARG A 906 14.64 28.66 21.96
N PHE A 907 13.92 29.44 21.17
CA PHE A 907 13.33 30.72 21.57
C PHE A 907 11.79 30.64 21.58
N GLY A 908 11.20 29.44 21.54
CA GLY A 908 9.75 29.23 21.57
C GLY A 908 9.03 29.53 20.24
N LYS A 909 9.75 29.80 19.15
CA LYS A 909 9.13 30.05 17.83
C LYS A 909 8.63 28.74 17.24
N ILE A 910 7.35 28.71 16.85
CA ILE A 910 6.63 27.50 16.44
C ILE A 910 6.56 27.44 14.91
N PHE A 911 6.94 26.30 14.33
CA PHE A 911 6.97 26.02 12.89
C PHE A 911 5.96 24.92 12.58
N VAL A 912 4.88 25.26 11.86
CA VAL A 912 3.67 24.43 11.76
C VAL A 912 3.30 24.14 10.29
N PRO A 913 3.49 22.90 9.80
CA PRO A 913 3.00 22.49 8.49
C PRO A 913 1.47 22.61 8.41
N THR A 914 0.98 23.31 7.40
CA THR A 914 -0.42 23.66 7.21
C THR A 914 -0.85 23.37 5.77
N GLY A 915 -2.09 22.91 5.57
CA GLY A 915 -2.69 22.70 4.25
C GLY A 915 -3.68 23.80 3.88
N VAL A 916 -4.52 23.55 2.88
CA VAL A 916 -5.59 24.49 2.47
C VAL A 916 -6.89 24.26 3.26
N ALA A 917 -7.22 23.00 3.58
CA ALA A 917 -8.42 22.62 4.33
C ALA A 917 -8.33 21.20 4.93
N SER A 918 -9.29 20.85 5.78
CA SER A 918 -9.48 19.57 6.50
C SER A 918 -9.27 18.26 5.71
N ARG A 919 -9.29 18.27 4.36
CA ARG A 919 -8.78 17.16 3.50
C ARG A 919 -8.04 17.61 2.23
N LYS A 920 -7.85 18.92 2.02
CA LYS A 920 -7.18 19.50 0.84
C LYS A 920 -5.86 20.11 1.29
N ILE A 921 -4.76 19.44 0.97
CA ILE A 921 -3.43 19.71 1.54
C ILE A 921 -2.37 19.98 0.47
N ASP A 922 -2.76 20.23 -0.77
CA ASP A 922 -1.84 20.59 -1.86
C ASP A 922 -2.42 21.88 -2.47
N PRO A 923 -1.72 23.03 -2.37
CA PRO A 923 -0.41 23.22 -1.73
C PRO A 923 -0.42 23.05 -0.19
N MET A 924 0.76 22.83 0.39
CA MET A 924 1.04 23.01 1.82
C MET A 924 1.89 24.28 2.02
N SER A 925 1.80 24.90 3.19
CA SER A 925 2.75 25.90 3.65
C SER A 925 3.28 25.57 5.05
N LEU A 926 4.52 25.99 5.33
CA LEU A 926 5.06 26.04 6.68
C LEU A 926 4.75 27.43 7.27
N LYS A 927 3.86 27.47 8.28
CA LYS A 927 3.58 28.68 9.05
C LYS A 927 4.61 28.86 10.16
N ILE A 928 4.90 30.10 10.52
CA ILE A 928 5.74 30.48 11.66
C ILE A 928 4.90 31.31 12.63
N VAL A 929 4.93 30.95 13.91
CA VAL A 929 4.21 31.61 15.01
C VAL A 929 5.21 32.04 16.09
N SER A 930 5.00 33.20 16.71
CA SER A 930 5.77 33.67 17.86
C SER A 930 5.45 32.86 19.13
N PRO A 931 6.30 32.93 20.17
CA PRO A 931 5.97 32.40 21.51
C PRO A 931 4.68 32.99 22.10
N SER A 932 4.37 34.25 21.75
CA SER A 932 3.15 34.95 22.17
C SER A 932 1.89 34.48 21.43
N GLY A 933 2.02 33.73 20.33
CA GLY A 933 0.90 33.20 19.54
C GLY A 933 0.55 34.00 18.27
N LYS A 934 1.30 35.06 17.94
CA LYS A 934 1.12 35.85 16.72
C LYS A 934 1.71 35.10 15.51
N ILE A 935 0.95 35.01 14.42
CA ILE A 935 1.50 34.48 13.16
C ILE A 935 2.51 35.48 12.61
N LEU A 936 3.75 35.03 12.41
CA LEU A 936 4.87 35.82 11.89
C LEU A 936 5.08 35.61 10.40
N ASN A 937 4.73 34.43 9.87
CA ASN A 937 4.79 34.13 8.44
C ASN A 937 3.78 33.03 8.08
N GLU A 938 2.92 33.28 7.10
CA GLU A 938 1.91 32.34 6.59
C GLU A 938 2.47 31.27 5.63
N LYS A 939 3.62 31.56 4.99
CA LYS A 939 4.21 30.76 3.90
C LYS A 939 5.74 30.82 3.90
N ALA A 940 6.39 30.42 4.98
CA ALA A 940 7.87 30.39 5.04
C ALA A 940 8.47 29.34 4.08
N VAL A 941 7.82 28.20 3.92
CA VAL A 941 8.15 27.22 2.87
C VAL A 941 6.85 26.75 2.22
N GLU A 942 6.72 26.86 0.90
CA GLU A 942 5.57 26.31 0.16
C GLU A 942 5.92 24.96 -0.49
N ILE A 943 5.00 24.00 -0.46
CA ILE A 943 5.21 22.63 -0.97
C ILE A 943 4.02 22.24 -1.85
N GLN A 944 4.28 22.02 -3.12
CA GLN A 944 3.28 21.64 -4.12
C GLN A 944 3.61 20.27 -4.74
N GLY A 945 2.58 19.50 -5.08
CA GLY A 945 2.75 18.21 -5.79
C GLY A 945 3.44 17.10 -4.99
N ALA A 946 3.71 17.32 -3.70
CA ALA A 946 4.35 16.39 -2.80
C ALA A 946 3.74 16.49 -1.39
N ARG A 947 4.21 15.65 -0.46
CA ARG A 947 3.89 15.73 0.97
C ARG A 947 5.10 16.14 1.78
N CYS A 948 4.86 16.99 2.78
CA CYS A 948 5.77 17.26 3.88
C CYS A 948 5.95 16.00 4.76
N ALA A 949 7.07 15.97 5.48
CA ALA A 949 7.37 15.09 6.60
C ALA A 949 7.85 15.98 7.78
N GLY A 950 8.74 15.49 8.63
CA GLY A 950 9.33 16.28 9.72
C GLY A 950 9.92 17.63 9.29
N VAL A 951 9.91 18.57 10.23
CA VAL A 951 10.56 19.89 10.13
C VAL A 951 11.49 20.09 11.33
N ALA A 952 12.61 20.78 11.13
CA ALA A 952 13.50 21.25 12.21
C ALA A 952 14.14 22.58 11.81
N VAL A 953 14.71 23.33 12.77
CA VAL A 953 15.35 24.63 12.50
C VAL A 953 16.66 24.76 13.28
N ASP A 954 17.78 24.98 12.59
CA ASP A 954 19.10 25.10 13.22
C ASP A 954 19.34 26.47 13.89
N ASN A 955 20.53 26.60 14.50
CA ASN A 955 20.91 27.79 15.25
C ASN A 955 21.06 29.04 14.38
N GLU A 956 21.33 28.89 13.07
CA GLU A 956 21.36 29.97 12.07
C GLU A 956 19.97 30.31 11.52
N LYS A 957 18.91 29.65 11.99
CA LYS A 957 17.51 29.75 11.52
C LYS A 957 17.25 29.15 10.13
N ASN A 958 18.14 28.31 9.62
CA ASN A 958 17.83 27.55 8.41
C ASN A 958 16.75 26.50 8.71
N ILE A 959 15.84 26.30 7.76
CA ILE A 959 14.69 25.41 7.90
C ILE A 959 14.99 24.08 7.20
N TYR A 960 14.90 22.98 7.94
CA TYR A 960 15.01 21.62 7.44
C TYR A 960 13.62 21.05 7.26
N LEU A 961 13.36 20.45 6.10
CA LEU A 961 12.04 19.90 5.79
C LEU A 961 12.18 18.59 5.03
N GLY A 962 11.54 17.53 5.51
CA GLY A 962 11.41 16.29 4.75
C GLY A 962 10.27 16.37 3.74
N ALA A 963 10.47 15.84 2.54
CA ALA A 963 9.40 15.67 1.55
C ALA A 963 9.64 14.47 0.62
N GLN A 964 8.56 13.88 0.10
CA GLN A 964 8.66 12.83 -0.93
C GLN A 964 8.93 13.43 -2.32
N VAL A 965 10.10 14.04 -2.47
CA VAL A 965 10.59 14.71 -3.69
C VAL A 965 12.01 14.22 -3.97
N VAL A 966 12.29 13.84 -5.22
CA VAL A 966 13.57 13.23 -5.65
C VAL A 966 13.96 13.74 -7.05
N SER A 967 15.18 13.49 -7.50
CA SER A 967 15.57 13.78 -8.89
C SER A 967 14.78 12.92 -9.89
N ALA A 968 14.30 13.50 -10.98
CA ALA A 968 13.58 12.80 -12.05
C ALA A 968 14.36 11.59 -12.62
N ASN A 969 15.68 11.75 -12.72
CA ASN A 969 16.59 10.73 -13.29
C ASN A 969 16.96 9.61 -12.28
N ALA A 970 16.53 9.73 -11.03
CA ALA A 970 16.84 8.80 -9.95
C ALA A 970 15.58 8.43 -9.15
N LEU A 971 14.60 7.78 -9.78
CA LEU A 971 13.35 7.39 -9.09
C LEU A 971 13.56 6.31 -7.99
N LEU A 972 14.56 5.44 -8.13
CA LEU A 972 15.00 4.52 -7.07
C LEU A 972 16.28 5.06 -6.40
N PRO A 973 16.45 4.91 -5.08
CA PRO A 973 17.69 5.32 -4.40
C PRO A 973 18.90 4.52 -4.90
N ASN A 974 20.08 5.14 -4.92
CA ASN A 974 21.33 4.49 -5.38
C ASN A 974 21.67 3.23 -4.54
N TRP A 975 21.30 3.22 -3.26
CA TRP A 975 21.45 2.05 -2.37
C TRP A 975 20.45 0.90 -2.65
N VAL A 976 19.45 1.11 -3.51
CA VAL A 976 18.48 0.08 -3.98
C VAL A 976 18.72 -0.30 -5.45
N LYS A 977 19.10 0.66 -6.29
CA LYS A 977 19.24 0.51 -7.75
C LYS A 977 20.20 -0.66 -8.07
N GLY A 978 19.67 -1.69 -8.73
CA GLY A 978 20.41 -2.90 -9.12
C GLY A 978 20.67 -3.92 -8.00
N ARG A 979 20.17 -3.70 -6.77
CA ARG A 979 20.49 -4.53 -5.58
C ARG A 979 19.33 -5.37 -5.05
N LEU A 980 18.10 -5.10 -5.49
CA LEU A 980 16.95 -5.96 -5.17
C LEU A 980 17.11 -7.36 -5.79
N PRO A 981 16.79 -8.45 -5.07
CA PRO A 981 16.82 -9.82 -5.60
C PRO A 981 16.01 -9.99 -6.89
N LYS A 982 16.55 -10.74 -7.87
CA LYS A 982 15.85 -11.00 -9.15
C LYS A 982 14.59 -11.85 -8.98
N LYS A 983 14.62 -12.83 -8.07
CA LYS A 983 13.48 -13.70 -7.75
C LYS A 983 12.76 -13.16 -6.51
N GLY A 984 11.43 -13.31 -6.48
CA GLY A 984 10.64 -13.04 -5.29
C GLY A 984 10.40 -11.55 -4.95
N ILE A 985 10.68 -10.62 -5.86
CA ILE A 985 10.35 -9.19 -5.72
C ILE A 985 9.13 -8.85 -6.58
N THR A 986 8.21 -8.04 -6.04
CA THR A 986 7.00 -7.59 -6.73
C THR A 986 7.08 -6.12 -7.12
N GLU A 987 6.24 -5.70 -8.06
CA GLU A 987 6.13 -4.28 -8.45
C GLU A 987 5.77 -3.36 -7.26
N GLU A 988 5.02 -3.88 -6.27
CA GLU A 988 4.65 -3.15 -5.05
C GLU A 988 5.84 -2.96 -4.08
N CYS A 989 6.78 -3.91 -4.06
CA CYS A 989 8.06 -3.75 -3.37
C CYS A 989 8.92 -2.66 -4.05
N ILE A 990 8.98 -2.64 -5.38
CA ILE A 990 9.69 -1.57 -6.12
C ILE A 990 9.04 -0.20 -5.84
N LYS A 991 7.70 -0.13 -5.79
CA LYS A 991 6.96 1.09 -5.38
C LYS A 991 7.30 1.53 -3.96
N THR A 992 7.44 0.59 -3.02
CA THR A 992 7.87 0.89 -1.64
C THR A 992 9.21 1.64 -1.62
N TYR A 993 10.23 1.17 -2.34
CA TYR A 993 11.52 1.87 -2.37
C TYR A 993 11.52 3.18 -3.19
N ARG A 994 10.61 3.35 -4.16
CA ARG A 994 10.41 4.64 -4.82
C ARG A 994 9.90 5.71 -3.84
N MET A 995 9.15 5.35 -2.80
CA MET A 995 8.62 6.29 -1.79
C MET A 995 9.69 6.88 -0.85
N ALA A 996 10.95 6.46 -0.95
CA ALA A 996 12.09 7.05 -0.25
C ALA A 996 12.29 8.53 -0.68
N GLY A 997 11.91 9.46 0.20
CA GLY A 997 11.97 10.90 -0.01
C GLY A 997 13.33 11.54 0.30
N SER A 998 13.34 12.86 0.45
CA SER A 998 14.55 13.65 0.71
C SER A 998 14.32 14.67 1.82
N ILE A 999 15.41 15.06 2.47
CA ILE A 999 15.50 16.26 3.32
C ILE A 999 15.91 17.43 2.43
N PHE A 1000 15.39 18.62 2.73
CA PHE A 1000 15.72 19.90 2.09
C PHE A 1000 16.13 20.89 3.17
N LYS A 1001 17.25 21.60 2.99
CA LYS A 1001 17.63 22.76 3.81
C LYS A 1001 17.30 24.04 3.05
N PHE A 1002 16.53 24.94 3.67
CA PHE A 1002 16.19 26.27 3.17
C PHE A 1002 16.86 27.34 4.06
N PRO A 1003 17.26 28.50 3.51
CA PRO A 1003 17.76 29.62 4.31
C PRO A 1003 16.64 30.23 5.17
N PRO A 1004 16.96 31.11 6.14
CA PRO A 1004 15.96 31.73 7.02
C PRO A 1004 14.86 32.51 6.29
N LYS A 1005 15.18 33.05 5.10
CA LYS A 1005 14.22 33.73 4.19
C LYS A 1005 13.20 32.79 3.53
N GLY A 1006 13.32 31.48 3.74
CA GLY A 1006 12.39 30.50 3.20
C GLY A 1006 12.60 30.16 1.72
N GLY A 1007 11.66 29.41 1.16
CA GLY A 1007 11.73 28.87 -0.20
C GLY A 1007 10.54 27.99 -0.56
N GLY A 1008 10.74 26.99 -1.41
CA GLY A 1008 9.70 25.99 -1.63
C GLY A 1008 9.96 24.98 -2.75
N ILE A 1009 8.96 24.15 -2.95
CA ILE A 1009 8.86 23.11 -3.98
C ILE A 1009 7.58 23.40 -4.78
N PHE A 1010 7.72 23.71 -6.06
CA PHE A 1010 6.64 24.22 -6.91
C PHE A 1010 6.36 23.26 -8.06
N ARG A 1011 5.09 23.11 -8.45
CA ARG A 1011 4.69 22.31 -9.62
C ARG A 1011 5.26 22.94 -10.89
N ASP A 1012 6.00 22.17 -11.66
CA ASP A 1012 6.65 22.62 -12.88
C ASP A 1012 6.71 21.44 -13.86
N ALA A 1013 6.07 21.57 -15.03
CA ALA A 1013 6.04 20.51 -16.04
C ALA A 1013 7.45 20.12 -16.52
N ASN A 1014 8.40 21.06 -16.51
CA ASN A 1014 9.78 20.89 -16.95
C ASN A 1014 10.74 20.67 -15.75
N GLY A 1015 10.19 20.49 -14.54
CA GLY A 1015 10.97 20.38 -13.32
C GLY A 1015 11.91 19.18 -13.29
N LYS A 1016 13.17 19.44 -12.90
CA LYS A 1016 14.24 18.41 -12.78
C LYS A 1016 14.03 17.47 -11.59
N TYR A 1017 13.09 17.80 -10.70
CA TYR A 1017 12.69 17.00 -9.56
C TYR A 1017 11.27 16.48 -9.74
N VAL A 1018 10.93 15.46 -8.97
CA VAL A 1018 9.67 14.74 -9.05
C VAL A 1018 9.15 14.53 -7.63
N GLY A 1019 7.98 15.12 -7.34
CA GLY A 1019 7.16 14.72 -6.21
C GLY A 1019 6.55 13.35 -6.47
N ILE A 1020 6.49 12.50 -5.45
CA ILE A 1020 6.02 11.10 -5.56
C ILE A 1020 4.69 10.88 -4.79
N PRO A 1021 3.60 11.62 -5.10
CA PRO A 1021 2.30 11.26 -4.55
C PRO A 1021 1.82 9.95 -5.20
N VAL A 1022 1.21 9.08 -4.40
CA VAL A 1022 1.10 7.63 -4.68
C VAL A 1022 0.49 7.23 -6.05
N ARG A 1023 -0.30 8.08 -6.70
CA ARG A 1023 -0.97 7.73 -7.96
C ARG A 1023 -0.18 8.12 -9.21
N LYS A 1024 0.53 9.24 -9.19
CA LYS A 1024 1.29 9.78 -10.33
C LYS A 1024 2.45 10.60 -9.82
N PRO A 1025 3.68 10.40 -10.33
CA PRO A 1025 4.74 11.37 -10.16
C PRO A 1025 4.33 12.74 -10.72
N VAL A 1026 4.75 13.82 -10.06
CA VAL A 1026 4.49 15.20 -10.48
C VAL A 1026 5.83 15.91 -10.59
N ASN A 1027 6.15 16.46 -11.76
CA ASN A 1027 7.37 17.24 -11.95
C ASN A 1027 7.30 18.53 -11.12
N VAL A 1028 8.41 18.86 -10.46
CA VAL A 1028 8.54 20.00 -9.55
C VAL A 1028 9.93 20.66 -9.67
N THR A 1029 9.99 21.94 -9.35
CA THR A 1029 11.22 22.73 -9.26
C THR A 1029 11.40 23.26 -7.84
N LEU A 1030 12.67 23.37 -7.42
CA LEU A 1030 13.07 23.83 -6.09
C LEU A 1030 13.43 25.32 -6.14
N LYS A 1031 13.00 26.10 -5.13
CA LYS A 1031 13.35 27.52 -4.96
C LYS A 1031 14.00 27.74 -3.60
N ASN A 1032 15.13 28.46 -3.58
CA ASN A 1032 15.92 28.75 -2.38
C ASN A 1032 16.28 27.50 -1.54
N VAL A 1033 16.66 26.39 -2.17
CA VAL A 1033 17.19 25.22 -1.45
C VAL A 1033 18.71 25.34 -1.39
N LEU A 1034 19.28 25.29 -0.17
CA LEU A 1034 20.72 25.27 0.06
C LEU A 1034 21.31 23.91 -0.31
N TRP A 1035 20.67 22.83 0.13
CA TRP A 1035 21.00 21.47 -0.27
C TRP A 1035 19.81 20.52 -0.09
N THR A 1036 19.89 19.35 -0.74
CA THR A 1036 18.94 18.24 -0.54
C THR A 1036 19.67 16.91 -0.37
N LYS A 1037 19.11 16.01 0.44
CA LYS A 1037 19.68 14.68 0.74
C LYS A 1037 18.60 13.61 0.70
N ARG A 1038 18.73 12.61 -0.19
CA ARG A 1038 17.76 11.51 -0.27
C ARG A 1038 18.01 10.45 0.79
N LEU A 1039 16.97 10.03 1.50
CA LEU A 1039 16.99 9.03 2.58
C LEU A 1039 15.78 8.08 2.45
N GLY A 1040 15.71 7.02 3.25
CA GLY A 1040 14.52 6.15 3.38
C GLY A 1040 13.35 6.79 4.13
N LEU A 1041 13.22 8.12 4.06
CA LEU A 1041 12.16 8.93 4.64
C LEU A 1041 10.82 8.64 3.96
N ILE A 1042 9.74 8.49 4.74
CA ILE A 1042 8.39 8.20 4.25
C ILE A 1042 7.38 9.27 4.69
N SER A 1043 6.41 9.56 3.80
CA SER A 1043 5.21 10.36 4.09
C SER A 1043 4.07 9.81 3.25
N THR A 1044 3.39 8.79 3.77
CA THR A 1044 2.48 7.94 2.97
C THR A 1044 1.22 8.69 2.52
N HIS A 1045 0.68 8.39 1.32
CA HIS A 1045 -0.56 9.02 0.82
C HIS A 1045 -1.44 8.04 0.01
N TYR A 1046 -1.48 6.75 0.35
CA TYR A 1046 -1.98 5.75 -0.62
C TYR A 1046 -3.48 5.88 -0.97
N VAL A 1047 -4.30 6.46 -0.09
CA VAL A 1047 -5.73 6.71 -0.37
C VAL A 1047 -6.29 7.99 0.29
N GLY A 1048 -5.45 9.00 0.57
CA GLY A 1048 -5.86 10.18 1.38
C GLY A 1048 -5.73 9.96 2.89
N CYS A 1049 -4.97 8.96 3.29
CA CYS A 1049 -4.59 8.66 4.67
C CYS A 1049 -3.06 8.73 4.71
N SER A 1050 -2.52 9.54 5.64
CA SER A 1050 -1.08 9.87 5.70
C SER A 1050 -0.54 9.83 7.13
N CYS A 1051 -0.85 8.76 7.85
CA CYS A 1051 -0.44 8.59 9.24
C CYS A 1051 1.04 8.16 9.40
N GLU A 1052 1.61 7.49 8.40
CA GLU A 1052 3.02 7.08 8.44
C GLU A 1052 3.88 8.19 7.84
N THR A 1053 4.40 9.03 8.72
CA THR A 1053 5.26 10.18 8.39
C THR A 1053 6.50 10.19 9.29
N THR A 1054 7.68 10.12 8.68
CA THR A 1054 8.99 10.22 9.33
C THR A 1054 9.16 11.59 10.00
N ARG A 1055 9.63 11.60 11.25
CA ARG A 1055 9.82 12.80 12.06
C ARG A 1055 11.19 12.83 12.72
N PHE A 1056 11.72 14.03 12.90
CA PHE A 1056 13.06 14.27 13.40
C PHE A 1056 13.10 15.60 14.16
N SER A 1057 14.08 15.72 15.05
CA SER A 1057 14.40 16.95 15.76
C SER A 1057 15.90 17.25 15.58
N ASN A 1058 16.38 18.32 16.23
CA ASN A 1058 17.79 18.63 16.32
C ASN A 1058 18.30 18.74 17.76
N ASP A 1059 19.59 18.50 17.91
CA ASP A 1059 20.32 18.74 19.15
C ASP A 1059 20.57 20.24 19.40
N ALA A 1060 21.47 20.56 20.32
CA ALA A 1060 21.85 21.93 20.64
C ALA A 1060 22.88 22.52 19.66
N PHE A 1061 23.56 21.71 18.84
CA PHE A 1061 24.42 22.20 17.75
C PHE A 1061 23.62 22.53 16.48
N GLY A 1062 22.44 21.93 16.33
CA GLY A 1062 21.59 22.06 15.15
C GLY A 1062 21.68 20.88 14.18
N ARG A 1063 22.40 19.82 14.54
CA ARG A 1063 22.45 18.56 13.78
C ARG A 1063 21.08 17.88 13.82
N ILE A 1064 20.61 17.33 12.71
CA ILE A 1064 19.31 16.65 12.63
C ILE A 1064 19.46 15.14 12.66
N TYR A 1065 18.54 14.47 13.36
CA TYR A 1065 18.55 13.02 13.56
C TYR A 1065 17.35 12.41 12.83
N VAL A 1066 17.57 11.97 11.58
CA VAL A 1066 16.51 11.62 10.63
C VAL A 1066 16.30 10.11 10.54
N PRO A 1067 15.12 9.57 10.89
CA PRO A 1067 14.82 8.16 10.67
C PRO A 1067 14.86 7.80 9.19
N ASP A 1068 15.75 6.88 8.84
CA ASP A 1068 15.92 6.28 7.53
C ASP A 1068 15.14 4.97 7.53
N THR A 1069 13.80 5.09 7.61
CA THR A 1069 12.89 3.99 7.96
C THR A 1069 13.08 2.75 7.07
N LEU A 1070 13.28 2.94 5.76
CA LEU A 1070 13.52 1.85 4.79
C LEU A 1070 14.93 1.22 4.87
N ARG A 1071 15.81 1.73 5.75
CA ARG A 1071 17.11 1.16 6.12
C ARG A 1071 17.25 0.94 7.63
N PHE A 1072 16.14 0.89 8.37
CA PHE A 1072 16.09 0.47 9.77
C PHE A 1072 17.11 1.20 10.68
N SER A 1073 17.30 2.50 10.46
CA SER A 1073 18.35 3.28 11.11
C SER A 1073 17.93 4.74 11.30
N VAL A 1074 18.68 5.50 12.09
CA VAL A 1074 18.60 6.96 12.17
C VAL A 1074 19.90 7.56 11.64
N VAL A 1075 19.81 8.54 10.74
CA VAL A 1075 20.96 9.22 10.14
C VAL A 1075 21.18 10.55 10.82
N VAL A 1076 22.40 10.78 11.29
CA VAL A 1076 22.85 12.06 11.82
C VAL A 1076 23.38 12.90 10.67
N LEU A 1077 22.76 14.05 10.41
CA LEU A 1077 23.25 15.04 9.44
C LEU A 1077 23.71 16.30 10.16
N ASP A 1078 24.88 16.81 9.77
CA ASP A 1078 25.30 18.16 10.15
C ASP A 1078 24.60 19.24 9.31
N THR A 1079 24.86 20.51 9.63
CA THR A 1079 24.20 21.64 8.97
C THR A 1079 24.65 21.83 7.51
N ALA A 1080 25.75 21.20 7.08
CA ALA A 1080 26.23 21.15 5.70
C ALA A 1080 25.72 19.92 4.91
N GLY A 1081 24.95 19.03 5.55
CA GLY A 1081 24.36 17.85 4.92
C GLY A 1081 25.32 16.66 4.77
N ASN A 1082 26.45 16.67 5.49
CA ASN A 1082 27.30 15.49 5.62
C ASN A 1082 26.60 14.46 6.51
N ILE A 1083 26.83 13.18 6.24
CA ILE A 1083 26.42 12.10 7.16
C ILE A 1083 27.56 11.93 8.15
N ILE A 1084 27.29 12.21 9.43
CA ILE A 1084 28.22 11.91 10.52
C ILE A 1084 28.14 10.41 10.81
N GLU A 1085 26.95 9.93 11.12
CA GLU A 1085 26.73 8.57 11.62
C GLU A 1085 25.41 7.98 11.10
N ARG A 1086 25.37 6.65 11.00
CA ARG A 1086 24.14 5.85 10.86
C ARG A 1086 23.95 5.03 12.13
N ILE A 1087 22.99 5.45 12.94
CA ILE A 1087 22.65 4.83 14.21
C ILE A 1087 21.78 3.59 13.94
N GLY A 1088 22.28 2.43 14.36
CA GLY A 1088 21.58 1.15 14.34
C GLY A 1088 21.35 0.53 12.97
N SER A 1089 20.76 -0.67 12.98
CA SER A 1089 20.30 -1.40 11.79
C SER A 1089 19.10 -2.28 12.14
N TYR A 1090 18.70 -3.17 11.23
CA TYR A 1090 17.53 -4.03 11.45
C TYR A 1090 17.67 -4.92 12.69
N GLY A 1091 16.61 -5.01 13.49
CA GLY A 1091 16.44 -6.02 14.54
C GLY A 1091 15.04 -5.98 15.15
N ASN A 1092 14.63 -7.09 15.76
CA ASN A 1092 13.27 -7.30 16.28
C ASN A 1092 13.21 -7.03 17.81
N MET A 1093 12.14 -7.45 18.49
CA MET A 1093 12.00 -7.31 19.95
C MET A 1093 13.07 -8.06 20.77
N ASP A 1094 13.80 -9.01 20.18
CA ASP A 1094 14.87 -9.76 20.84
C ASP A 1094 16.19 -8.99 20.87
N SER A 1095 16.41 -8.09 19.91
CA SER A 1095 17.61 -7.25 19.84
C SER A 1095 17.53 -6.11 20.87
N ARG A 1096 18.17 -6.26 22.03
CA ARG A 1096 18.05 -5.36 23.20
C ARG A 1096 19.38 -4.80 23.74
N GLY A 1097 20.45 -4.92 22.96
CA GLY A 1097 21.80 -4.51 23.35
C GLY A 1097 22.84 -5.59 23.05
N GLN A 1098 23.99 -5.47 23.68
CA GLN A 1098 25.08 -6.44 23.57
C GLN A 1098 24.63 -7.84 24.05
N GLY A 1099 25.19 -8.89 23.46
CA GLY A 1099 24.82 -10.28 23.75
C GLY A 1099 23.48 -10.76 23.19
N THR A 1100 22.72 -9.93 22.46
CA THR A 1100 21.45 -10.33 21.84
C THR A 1100 21.59 -10.71 20.36
N LEU A 1101 20.60 -11.42 19.80
CA LEU A 1101 20.58 -11.85 18.39
C LEU A 1101 20.29 -10.67 17.43
N GLY A 1102 21.26 -9.79 17.26
CA GLY A 1102 21.17 -8.63 16.36
C GLY A 1102 22.22 -7.56 16.67
N PRO A 1103 22.07 -6.35 16.10
CA PRO A 1103 22.92 -5.22 16.42
C PRO A 1103 22.62 -4.67 17.83
N GLU A 1104 23.62 -4.03 18.47
CA GLU A 1104 23.46 -3.37 19.78
C GLU A 1104 22.30 -2.35 19.78
N ILE A 1105 22.24 -1.52 18.73
CA ILE A 1105 21.13 -0.60 18.49
C ILE A 1105 20.31 -1.15 17.32
N ALA A 1106 19.08 -1.56 17.60
CA ALA A 1106 18.23 -2.29 16.68
C ALA A 1106 16.87 -1.62 16.48
N PHE A 1107 16.44 -1.52 15.22
CA PHE A 1107 15.13 -1.01 14.86
C PHE A 1107 14.40 -1.96 13.90
N ALA A 1108 13.11 -2.17 14.09
CA ALA A 1108 12.27 -2.84 13.09
C ALA A 1108 11.49 -1.83 12.24
N TRP A 1109 11.11 -0.68 12.79
CA TRP A 1109 10.46 0.40 12.03
C TRP A 1109 10.61 1.78 12.69
N PRO A 1110 11.77 2.44 12.58
CA PRO A 1110 12.02 3.72 13.24
C PRO A 1110 11.23 4.83 12.53
N LEU A 1111 10.35 5.53 13.26
CA LEU A 1111 9.45 6.53 12.68
C LEU A 1111 9.72 7.97 13.14
N SER A 1112 10.00 8.18 14.43
CA SER A 1112 10.30 9.50 15.00
C SER A 1112 11.58 9.45 15.82
N ALA A 1113 12.36 10.54 15.81
CA ALA A 1113 13.51 10.73 16.67
C ALA A 1113 13.49 12.13 17.31
N VAL A 1114 13.73 12.20 18.63
CA VAL A 1114 13.80 13.46 19.40
C VAL A 1114 15.10 13.53 20.19
N CYS A 1115 15.65 14.74 20.35
CA CYS A 1115 16.90 14.97 21.08
C CYS A 1115 16.61 15.55 22.47
N GLY A 1116 17.39 15.17 23.48
CA GLY A 1116 17.29 15.67 24.84
C GLY A 1116 18.45 15.20 25.71
N GLU A 1117 19.03 16.08 26.55
CA GLU A 1117 20.13 15.73 27.49
C GLU A 1117 21.28 14.92 26.88
N GLY A 1118 21.79 15.38 25.72
CA GLY A 1118 22.89 14.71 25.00
C GLY A 1118 22.52 13.33 24.44
N LYS A 1119 21.24 12.96 24.43
CA LYS A 1119 20.71 11.67 23.97
C LYS A 1119 19.72 11.87 22.84
N VAL A 1120 19.46 10.80 22.11
CA VAL A 1120 18.40 10.71 21.10
C VAL A 1120 17.49 9.56 21.42
N PHE A 1121 16.19 9.83 21.44
CA PHE A 1121 15.15 8.84 21.70
C PHE A 1121 14.37 8.59 20.42
N VAL A 1122 14.22 7.33 20.06
CA VAL A 1122 13.65 6.89 18.77
C VAL A 1122 12.43 6.00 19.02
N SER A 1123 11.34 6.24 18.29
CA SER A 1123 10.17 5.37 18.32
C SER A 1123 10.30 4.23 17.32
N ASP A 1124 10.29 2.99 17.82
CA ASP A 1124 10.44 1.76 17.03
C ASP A 1124 9.10 1.04 16.93
N LEU A 1125 8.37 1.34 15.86
CA LEU A 1125 6.93 1.12 15.76
C LEU A 1125 6.53 -0.36 15.70
N LEU A 1126 7.34 -1.19 15.04
CA LEU A 1126 7.07 -2.63 14.93
C LEU A 1126 7.42 -3.38 16.22
N ASN A 1127 8.47 -2.96 16.93
CA ASN A 1127 8.90 -3.60 18.17
C ASN A 1127 8.17 -3.08 19.42
N ASN A 1128 7.17 -2.20 19.26
CA ASN A 1128 6.38 -1.59 20.35
C ASN A 1128 7.27 -1.06 21.51
N ARG A 1129 8.29 -0.28 21.18
CA ARG A 1129 9.28 0.22 22.16
C ARG A 1129 9.84 1.56 21.77
N LEU A 1130 10.43 2.25 22.75
CA LEU A 1130 11.33 3.37 22.51
C LEU A 1130 12.78 2.92 22.73
N VAL A 1131 13.69 3.49 21.96
CA VAL A 1131 15.13 3.23 22.06
C VAL A 1131 15.82 4.55 22.39
N GLY A 1132 16.41 4.63 23.58
CA GLY A 1132 17.33 5.70 23.95
C GLY A 1132 18.74 5.40 23.46
N VAL A 1133 19.37 6.37 22.84
CA VAL A 1133 20.74 6.32 22.31
C VAL A 1133 21.55 7.41 22.99
N ARG A 1134 22.73 7.04 23.51
CA ARG A 1134 23.74 7.96 24.04
C ARG A 1134 24.94 7.99 23.08
N PHE A 1135 25.80 8.98 23.23
CA PHE A 1135 27.00 9.12 22.40
C PHE A 1135 28.25 9.10 23.27
N GLU A 1136 29.31 8.52 22.71
CA GLU A 1136 30.68 8.54 23.21
C GLU A 1136 31.56 9.19 22.14
N HIS A 1137 32.68 9.80 22.53
CA HIS A 1137 33.67 10.36 21.59
C HIS A 1137 35.00 9.63 21.74
N ALA A 1138 35.68 9.37 20.62
CA ALA A 1138 36.96 8.66 20.61
C ALA A 1138 38.10 9.45 21.28
N VAL A 1139 38.08 10.78 21.17
CA VAL A 1139 39.04 11.68 21.83
C VAL A 1139 38.31 12.89 22.36
N VAL A 1140 38.60 13.30 23.60
CA VAL A 1140 38.14 14.57 24.19
C VAL A 1140 39.36 15.33 24.71
N LYS A 1141 39.44 16.63 24.42
CA LYS A 1141 40.47 17.53 24.94
C LYS A 1141 39.86 18.84 25.40
N GLU A 1142 40.33 19.34 26.54
CA GLU A 1142 39.92 20.62 27.12
C GLU A 1142 41.10 21.61 27.14
N CYS A 1143 40.81 22.90 26.99
CA CYS A 1143 41.76 23.97 27.26
C CYS A 1143 41.07 25.14 27.98
N ILE A 1144 41.73 25.68 29.00
CA ILE A 1144 41.24 26.83 29.79
C ILE A 1144 41.18 28.07 28.90
N ILE A 1145 40.12 28.87 29.05
CA ILE A 1145 39.94 30.16 28.37
C ILE A 1145 40.56 31.27 29.24
N PRO A 1146 41.52 32.07 28.73
CA PRO A 1146 42.18 33.15 29.47
C PRO A 1146 41.26 34.34 29.83
#